data_AF-A0A923ZF49-F1
#
_entry.id   AF-A0A923ZF49-F1
#
_cell.length_a   1.000
_cell.length_b   1.000
_cell.length_c   1.000
_cell.angle_alpha   90.00
_cell.angle_beta   90.00
_cell.angle_gamma   90.00
#
_symmetry.space_group_name_H-M   'P 1'
#
loop_
_entity.id
_entity.type
_entity.pdbx_description
1 polymer ?
#
loop_
_entity_poly.entity_id
_entity_poly.type
_entity_poly.pdbx_seq_one_letter_code
_entity_poly.pdbx_strand_id
1 'polypeptide(L)'
;LIDAIRMVAADATAVQHDAAQLADKLALAARSPDDSNADARETAAFLQWAGNGGFEVFGYGYYRVVPGVRALQREAGSRIGVLRDPTHPVYDTCLARIPEDSETLIARASGLSVVKADALSTLHRDQQLDFIGVRALNATGVVVGEHCFVGLFTRAATSTPLAQLPFARGRIKQVLLLAGVRQEGFRAEKFLEILESLPRTEVLEGDLQWLANVCNTVVALYKQPRARVFARPDVYGRHLNVLVYMPRERYSASLATTLAQGLRGLSGASDVVVQTLVSDGPLARLYLIARDARANLDLEVQIRQPLLAVVDGWHVAFEALVDATDDAGMRTAVRKVAVDLPADYVTSNAPQAVYRDLTMLLANPDRARVRVRIDIGMRGVVTVRLLSSDHAPSLSQTLPALHNAGIAIDREQTYVIDGADGQRFFVTCLTVDAVSAAKLAQQPVAEVGQILFEALLNDEAEDGRMNALVIEAGLHPKQVQVIRAYASYWRQAGCRFSLRYMADSLKKQPQHVRSLIEGFTTRFDPAASADQHAAASDMLTKLSGNLEDVNHADTEDILRSIAALMLATLRTSYFQSAQQGDTIIFKFDSSALMLLPQPRPYREIFVFSRRFEGVHLRGGPVARGGLRWSDRMEDYRTEVLGLVKAQMVKNAVIVPAGAKGGFVCKMVPKDAARDVIAAEGEAVYRLFIAGLLDITDNRVRGDIVAPRETVCLDDADPYLVVAADKGTATFSDIANGIALQRGFWLGDAFASGGSNGYDHKKLGITAKGAWEAVKRHFYEIDHDLGTTPITMVGIGDMSGDVFGNGVLLSRQLKLVAAFDHRHIFIDPTPDVAASFTERQRLFGLPRSSWDDYDKTLISAGGGVWPRSVRSIALPAQARTVLGTDAATVTPEQLLHIILLAPVDLFYNGGIGTYIKASTESHEQVRDRANDTIRVDGNALRCKVVAEGGNLGATQAGRIEFALQGGQIFTDAIDNSAGVDCSDHEVNVKIWLDTEVNAGTLPETERNRLLNDITHEIEALVLRDNALQTHLLVREVQAQGIGAVQDAYAALIARLEAEGLIARELEQLPTEAELARRKADGRCLTAPELAVVIAHVKNRYKRILGMQTLTEKSWARTVLTPYFPAPLVSDRDALAHPLANAILATVLANEAVNRCGPLMLPELAQAHQASETDAVLAWAEAWAALNLAPVFATLDAHALSLPRAVSQTVDQQTRALLKALVDGVLSVG
;
A
#
# COMPACT_ATOMS: atom_id res chain seq x y z
N LEU A 1 -7.83 -65.05 1.73
CA LEU A 1 -7.48 -65.23 3.16
C LEU A 1 -7.83 -66.64 3.67
N ILE A 2 -9.08 -67.11 3.55
CA ILE A 2 -9.48 -68.46 4.00
C ILE A 2 -8.66 -69.56 3.32
N ASP A 3 -8.46 -69.48 2.00
CA ASP A 3 -7.66 -70.47 1.26
C ASP A 3 -6.19 -70.47 1.69
N ALA A 4 -5.64 -69.30 2.03
CA ALA A 4 -4.29 -69.19 2.58
C ALA A 4 -4.19 -69.85 3.97
N ILE A 5 -5.17 -69.64 4.86
CA ILE A 5 -5.18 -70.28 6.19
C ILE A 5 -5.29 -71.82 6.07
N ARG A 6 -6.12 -72.32 5.16
CA ARG A 6 -6.24 -73.76 4.88
C ARG A 6 -4.93 -74.36 4.35
N MET A 7 -4.26 -73.66 3.44
CA MET A 7 -2.95 -74.04 2.90
C MET A 7 -1.91 -74.13 4.02
N VAL A 8 -1.78 -73.08 4.85
CA VAL A 8 -0.84 -73.07 5.99
C VAL A 8 -1.11 -74.23 6.98
N ALA A 9 -2.38 -74.51 7.30
CA ALA A 9 -2.73 -75.62 8.18
C ALA A 9 -2.41 -77.00 7.58
N ALA A 10 -2.64 -77.17 6.28
CA ALA A 10 -2.31 -78.40 5.56
C ALA A 10 -0.78 -78.61 5.50
N ASP A 11 -0.03 -77.56 5.18
CA ASP A 11 1.43 -77.58 5.13
C ASP A 11 2.04 -77.91 6.50
N ALA A 12 1.54 -77.27 7.57
CA ALA A 12 2.03 -77.52 8.92
C ALA A 12 1.77 -78.97 9.35
N THR A 13 0.60 -79.51 8.99
CA THR A 13 0.25 -80.91 9.24
C THR A 13 1.15 -81.86 8.47
N ALA A 14 1.45 -81.57 7.19
CA ALA A 14 2.33 -82.38 6.36
C ALA A 14 3.77 -82.43 6.92
N VAL A 15 4.32 -81.26 7.29
CA VAL A 15 5.66 -81.18 7.91
C VAL A 15 5.70 -81.92 9.24
N GLN A 16 4.70 -81.72 10.10
CA GLN A 16 4.66 -82.37 11.41
C GLN A 16 4.50 -83.89 11.31
N HIS A 17 3.64 -84.37 10.41
CA HIS A 17 3.43 -85.80 10.18
C HIS A 17 4.71 -86.47 9.65
N ASP A 18 5.41 -85.81 8.73
CA ASP A 18 6.61 -86.36 8.08
C ASP A 18 7.93 -86.01 8.80
N ALA A 19 7.89 -85.31 9.94
CA ALA A 19 9.07 -84.75 10.59
C ALA A 19 10.18 -85.80 10.86
N ALA A 20 9.79 -87.01 11.30
CA ALA A 20 10.74 -88.11 11.51
C ALA A 20 11.40 -88.57 10.19
N GLN A 21 10.63 -88.68 9.10
CA GLN A 21 11.16 -89.06 7.79
C GLN A 21 12.08 -87.97 7.21
N LEU A 22 11.73 -86.70 7.38
CA LEU A 22 12.56 -85.56 6.97
C LEU A 22 13.89 -85.55 7.74
N ALA A 23 13.85 -85.78 9.05
CA ALA A 23 15.05 -85.91 9.88
C ALA A 23 15.92 -87.10 9.45
N ASP A 24 15.32 -88.26 9.16
CA ASP A 24 16.03 -89.44 8.67
C ASP A 24 16.73 -89.19 7.32
N LYS A 25 16.09 -88.46 6.40
CA LYS A 25 16.70 -88.09 5.12
C LYS A 25 17.85 -87.11 5.29
N LEU A 26 17.72 -86.14 6.19
CA LEU A 26 18.80 -85.20 6.51
C LEU A 26 19.98 -85.93 7.16
N ALA A 27 19.72 -86.85 8.08
CA ALA A 27 20.73 -87.71 8.70
C ALA A 27 21.38 -88.66 7.70
N LEU A 28 20.63 -89.19 6.73
CA LEU A 28 21.15 -90.00 5.62
C LEU A 28 22.10 -89.18 4.74
N ALA A 29 21.71 -87.97 4.35
CA ALA A 29 22.55 -87.08 3.55
C ALA A 29 23.81 -86.62 4.31
N ALA A 30 23.75 -86.59 5.65
CA ALA A 30 24.90 -86.28 6.51
C ALA A 30 25.93 -87.42 6.61
N ARG A 31 25.61 -88.65 6.17
CA ARG A 31 26.55 -89.78 6.16
C ARG A 31 27.51 -89.61 4.97
N SER A 32 28.71 -89.10 5.22
CA SER A 32 29.76 -89.05 4.20
C SER A 32 30.36 -90.44 3.98
N PRO A 33 30.52 -90.91 2.72
CA PRO A 33 31.31 -92.10 2.43
C PRO A 33 32.83 -91.86 2.47
N ASP A 34 33.29 -90.60 2.60
CA ASP A 34 34.71 -90.24 2.58
C ASP A 34 35.05 -89.21 3.69
N ASP A 35 35.60 -89.70 4.80
CA ASP A 35 36.07 -88.88 5.94
C ASP A 35 37.40 -88.16 5.68
N SER A 36 38.10 -88.47 4.58
CA SER A 36 39.41 -87.89 4.26
C SER A 36 39.31 -86.48 3.65
N ASN A 37 38.17 -86.16 3.03
CA ASN A 37 37.93 -84.86 2.39
C ASN A 37 37.43 -83.80 3.40
N ALA A 38 38.14 -82.67 3.50
CA ALA A 38 37.78 -81.58 4.42
C ALA A 38 36.43 -80.92 4.09
N ASP A 39 36.06 -80.81 2.81
CA ASP A 39 34.78 -80.24 2.37
C ASP A 39 33.61 -81.18 2.71
N ALA A 40 33.82 -82.49 2.58
CA ALA A 40 32.85 -83.51 2.97
C ALA A 40 32.61 -83.53 4.49
N ARG A 41 33.67 -83.35 5.30
CA ARG A 41 33.55 -83.23 6.76
C ARG A 41 32.79 -81.97 7.20
N GLU A 42 33.07 -80.82 6.58
CA GLU A 42 32.32 -79.60 6.87
C GLU A 42 30.87 -79.67 6.39
N THR A 43 30.61 -80.33 5.26
CA THR A 43 29.25 -80.62 4.77
C THR A 43 28.47 -81.51 5.75
N ALA A 44 29.07 -82.61 6.21
CA ALA A 44 28.45 -83.49 7.20
C ALA A 44 28.20 -82.75 8.54
N ALA A 45 29.16 -81.95 9.00
CA ALA A 45 29.01 -81.12 10.20
C ALA A 45 27.90 -80.07 10.05
N PHE A 46 27.76 -79.46 8.86
CA PHE A 46 26.67 -78.53 8.56
C PHE A 46 25.30 -79.22 8.58
N LEU A 47 25.17 -80.41 7.99
CA LEU A 47 23.92 -81.17 7.96
C LEU A 47 23.53 -81.71 9.34
N GLN A 48 24.50 -82.11 10.16
CA GLN A 48 24.27 -82.47 11.57
C GLN A 48 23.82 -81.25 12.39
N TRP A 49 24.46 -80.11 12.20
CA TRP A 49 24.05 -78.86 12.82
C TRP A 49 22.65 -78.42 12.37
N ALA A 50 22.34 -78.57 11.08
CA ALA A 50 21.03 -78.31 10.51
C ALA A 50 19.96 -79.19 11.16
N GLY A 51 20.22 -80.50 11.31
CA GLY A 51 19.31 -81.45 11.96
C GLY A 51 19.14 -81.22 13.47
N ASN A 52 20.15 -80.68 14.13
CA ASN A 52 20.13 -80.34 15.56
C ASN A 52 19.59 -78.91 15.82
N GLY A 53 18.53 -78.52 15.09
CA GLY A 53 17.82 -77.25 15.30
C GLY A 53 18.40 -76.03 14.58
N GLY A 54 19.41 -76.21 13.71
CA GLY A 54 19.92 -75.15 12.84
C GLY A 54 19.00 -74.84 11.64
N PHE A 55 18.24 -75.83 11.18
CA PHE A 55 17.39 -75.71 10.00
C PHE A 55 16.07 -76.44 10.21
N GLU A 56 14.97 -75.79 9.86
CA GLU A 56 13.66 -76.41 9.90
C GLU A 56 13.28 -76.88 8.50
N VAL A 57 13.33 -78.19 8.28
CA VAL A 57 13.04 -78.81 6.99
C VAL A 57 11.53 -78.90 6.79
N PHE A 58 11.01 -78.30 5.72
CA PHE A 58 9.60 -78.42 5.34
C PHE A 58 9.37 -79.50 4.29
N GLY A 59 10.37 -79.77 3.44
CA GLY A 59 10.24 -80.77 2.41
C GLY A 59 11.56 -81.35 1.93
N TYR A 60 11.48 -82.55 1.38
CA TYR A 60 12.61 -83.26 0.79
C TYR A 60 12.25 -83.86 -0.58
N GLY A 61 13.22 -83.90 -1.48
CA GLY A 61 13.17 -84.65 -2.73
C GLY A 61 14.56 -85.11 -3.18
N TYR A 62 14.62 -86.24 -3.87
CA TYR A 62 15.85 -86.75 -4.50
C TYR A 62 15.80 -86.56 -6.01
N TYR A 63 16.88 -86.00 -6.57
CA TYR A 63 17.08 -85.83 -8.00
C TYR A 63 18.19 -86.76 -8.47
N ARG A 64 17.91 -87.61 -9.44
CA ARG A 64 18.88 -88.53 -10.02
C ARG A 64 19.44 -87.97 -11.32
N VAL A 65 20.74 -88.14 -11.53
CA VAL A 65 21.35 -87.86 -12.84
C VAL A 65 20.83 -88.90 -13.85
N VAL A 66 20.27 -88.45 -14.98
CA VAL A 66 19.87 -89.33 -16.08
C VAL A 66 21.10 -89.62 -16.95
N PRO A 67 21.55 -90.88 -17.08
CA PRO A 67 22.73 -91.20 -17.90
C PRO A 67 22.53 -90.77 -19.36
N GLY A 68 23.48 -90.02 -19.92
CA GLY A 68 23.49 -89.63 -21.33
C GLY A 68 22.57 -88.46 -21.71
N VAL A 69 21.78 -87.92 -20.78
CA VAL A 69 20.96 -86.71 -20.99
C VAL A 69 21.43 -85.63 -20.02
N ARG A 70 21.54 -84.40 -20.50
CA ARG A 70 21.87 -83.24 -19.66
C ARG A 70 20.65 -82.81 -18.82
N ALA A 71 20.21 -83.70 -17.95
CA ALA A 71 18.98 -83.57 -17.15
C ALA A 71 19.07 -84.30 -15.80
N LEU A 72 18.45 -83.71 -14.77
CA LEU A 72 18.18 -84.31 -13.47
C LEU A 72 16.72 -84.74 -13.42
N GLN A 73 16.46 -86.02 -13.15
CA GLN A 73 15.11 -86.53 -12.99
C GLN A 73 14.76 -86.66 -11.51
N ARG A 74 13.70 -85.97 -11.09
CA ARG A 74 13.17 -86.10 -9.74
C ARG A 74 12.50 -87.46 -9.53
N GLU A 75 12.89 -88.19 -8.49
CA GLU A 75 12.32 -89.50 -8.19
C GLU A 75 10.95 -89.34 -7.51
N ALA A 76 9.87 -89.80 -8.16
CA ALA A 76 8.50 -89.55 -7.70
C ALA A 76 8.22 -90.05 -6.27
N GLY A 77 8.77 -91.21 -5.89
CA GLY A 77 8.62 -91.79 -4.56
C GLY A 77 9.47 -91.14 -3.45
N SER A 78 10.32 -90.15 -3.79
CA SER A 78 11.23 -89.52 -2.83
C SER A 78 10.65 -88.27 -2.14
N ARG A 79 9.42 -87.87 -2.48
CA ARG A 79 8.80 -86.60 -2.05
C ARG A 79 8.21 -86.70 -0.64
N ILE A 80 8.69 -85.86 0.27
CA ILE A 80 8.30 -85.86 1.69
C ILE A 80 7.98 -84.42 2.12
N GLY A 81 7.03 -84.26 3.05
CA GLY A 81 6.59 -82.96 3.58
C GLY A 81 5.80 -82.15 2.57
N VAL A 82 6.01 -80.82 2.54
CA VAL A 82 5.31 -79.88 1.63
C VAL A 82 5.55 -80.17 0.16
N LEU A 83 6.59 -80.96 -0.16
CA LEU A 83 6.95 -81.37 -1.50
C LEU A 83 6.17 -82.59 -2.03
N ARG A 84 5.30 -83.20 -1.21
CA ARG A 84 4.52 -84.40 -1.55
C ARG A 84 3.47 -84.12 -2.63
N ASP A 85 2.80 -82.97 -2.57
CA ASP A 85 1.77 -82.58 -3.54
C ASP A 85 2.39 -81.92 -4.79
N PRO A 86 2.33 -82.56 -5.98
CA PRO A 86 2.81 -81.98 -7.24
C PRO A 86 2.03 -80.76 -7.72
N THR A 87 0.87 -80.48 -7.14
CA THR A 87 0.00 -79.38 -7.56
C THR A 87 0.03 -78.21 -6.58
N HIS A 88 0.93 -78.24 -5.60
CA HIS A 88 1.00 -77.24 -4.56
C HIS A 88 1.38 -75.86 -5.14
N PRO A 89 0.55 -74.81 -4.96
CA PRO A 89 0.70 -73.51 -5.64
C PRO A 89 2.02 -72.78 -5.30
N VAL A 90 2.55 -72.98 -4.08
CA VAL A 90 3.84 -72.38 -3.63
C VAL A 90 5.03 -73.33 -3.82
N TYR A 91 4.97 -74.56 -3.31
CA TYR A 91 6.12 -75.47 -3.27
C TYR A 91 6.37 -76.29 -4.55
N ASP A 92 5.44 -76.36 -5.52
CA ASP A 92 5.74 -77.01 -6.81
C ASP A 92 6.76 -76.19 -7.61
N THR A 93 6.60 -74.87 -7.61
CA THR A 93 7.49 -73.94 -8.33
C THR A 93 8.78 -73.60 -7.58
N CYS A 94 8.88 -73.91 -6.28
CA CYS A 94 10.05 -73.54 -5.45
C CYS A 94 11.37 -74.17 -5.92
N LEU A 95 11.30 -75.28 -6.66
CA LEU A 95 12.44 -75.98 -7.27
C LEU A 95 12.50 -75.83 -8.80
N ALA A 96 11.46 -75.29 -9.44
CA ALA A 96 11.31 -75.27 -10.90
C ALA A 96 12.34 -74.39 -11.64
N ARG A 97 13.03 -73.50 -10.92
CA ARG A 97 14.10 -72.62 -11.45
C ARG A 97 15.50 -73.01 -10.97
N ILE A 98 15.64 -74.07 -10.18
CA ILE A 98 16.94 -74.68 -9.92
C ILE A 98 17.26 -75.53 -11.15
N PRO A 99 18.36 -75.27 -11.86
CA PRO A 99 18.65 -75.97 -13.11
C PRO A 99 18.61 -77.47 -12.89
N GLU A 100 17.71 -78.15 -13.60
CA GLU A 100 17.70 -79.62 -13.73
C GLU A 100 18.89 -80.08 -14.60
N ASP A 101 20.01 -79.35 -14.61
CA ASP A 101 21.17 -79.62 -15.45
C ASP A 101 22.21 -80.42 -14.66
N SER A 102 22.49 -81.63 -15.15
CA SER A 102 23.53 -82.50 -14.59
C SER A 102 24.93 -81.88 -14.68
N GLU A 103 25.25 -81.08 -15.71
CA GLU A 103 26.57 -80.43 -15.83
C GLU A 103 26.80 -79.38 -14.75
N THR A 104 25.79 -78.55 -14.47
CA THR A 104 25.85 -77.56 -13.38
C THR A 104 26.02 -78.24 -12.01
N LEU A 105 25.37 -79.39 -11.76
CA LEU A 105 25.58 -80.18 -10.54
C LEU A 105 27.01 -80.76 -10.46
N ILE A 106 27.54 -81.27 -11.56
CA ILE A 106 28.89 -81.84 -11.62
C ILE A 106 29.96 -80.76 -11.41
N ALA A 107 29.81 -79.60 -12.06
CA ALA A 107 30.77 -78.51 -12.07
C ALA A 107 30.83 -77.70 -10.76
N ARG A 108 29.86 -77.86 -9.85
CA ARG A 108 29.85 -77.16 -8.56
C ARG A 108 31.15 -77.47 -7.78
N ALA A 109 31.78 -76.44 -7.21
CA ALA A 109 33.04 -76.59 -6.48
C ALA A 109 32.88 -77.29 -5.12
N SER A 110 31.70 -77.21 -4.51
CA SER A 110 31.35 -77.77 -3.19
C SER A 110 30.30 -78.88 -3.34
N GLY A 111 30.38 -79.89 -2.47
CA GLY A 111 29.33 -80.92 -2.34
C GLY A 111 28.01 -80.39 -1.77
N LEU A 112 28.05 -79.24 -1.10
CA LEU A 112 26.93 -78.54 -0.48
C LEU A 112 26.61 -77.23 -1.22
N SER A 113 25.33 -76.99 -1.47
CA SER A 113 24.78 -75.73 -1.99
C SER A 113 23.70 -75.21 -1.03
N VAL A 114 23.80 -73.94 -0.64
CA VAL A 114 22.76 -73.28 0.17
C VAL A 114 22.36 -72.02 -0.57
N VAL A 115 21.13 -71.95 -1.07
CA VAL A 115 20.62 -70.77 -1.79
C VAL A 115 19.22 -70.36 -1.36
N LYS A 116 18.81 -69.14 -1.69
CA LYS A 116 17.39 -68.75 -1.60
C LYS A 116 16.56 -69.39 -2.72
N ALA A 117 15.40 -69.92 -2.37
CA ALA A 117 14.41 -70.42 -3.32
C ALA A 117 13.46 -69.29 -3.76
N ASP A 118 12.88 -69.45 -4.95
CA ASP A 118 11.98 -68.45 -5.56
C ASP A 118 10.53 -68.61 -5.06
N ALA A 119 10.37 -68.92 -3.77
CA ALA A 119 9.10 -69.09 -3.10
C ALA A 119 9.18 -68.59 -1.66
N LEU A 120 8.11 -67.93 -1.20
CA LEU A 120 7.96 -67.50 0.18
C LEU A 120 7.40 -68.65 1.01
N SER A 121 7.87 -68.76 2.24
CA SER A 121 7.38 -69.77 3.17
C SER A 121 5.91 -69.54 3.50
N THR A 122 5.10 -70.59 3.38
CA THR A 122 3.73 -70.59 3.93
C THR A 122 3.75 -70.81 5.45
N LEU A 123 4.83 -71.36 6.01
CA LEU A 123 4.97 -71.72 7.41
C LEU A 123 5.84 -70.72 8.18
N HIS A 124 5.51 -70.51 9.46
CA HIS A 124 6.23 -69.68 10.45
C HIS A 124 6.32 -68.18 10.18
N ARG A 125 6.90 -67.76 9.04
CA ARG A 125 7.16 -66.35 8.72
C ARG A 125 7.25 -66.13 7.21
N ASP A 126 6.79 -64.96 6.78
CA ASP A 126 6.83 -64.51 5.38
C ASP A 126 8.27 -64.16 4.96
N GLN A 127 9.06 -65.20 4.69
CA GLN A 127 10.45 -65.13 4.25
C GLN A 127 10.70 -66.07 3.08
N GLN A 128 11.65 -65.71 2.21
CA GLN A 128 12.11 -66.62 1.16
C GLN A 128 12.66 -67.90 1.76
N LEU A 129 12.15 -69.02 1.24
CA LEU A 129 12.60 -70.36 1.60
C LEU A 129 14.09 -70.52 1.29
N ASP A 130 14.74 -71.30 2.14
CA ASP A 130 16.13 -71.71 1.99
C ASP A 130 16.15 -73.10 1.35
N PHE A 131 17.01 -73.26 0.35
CA PHE A 131 17.27 -74.52 -0.33
C PHE A 131 18.65 -75.04 0.07
N ILE A 132 18.71 -76.29 0.51
CA ILE A 132 19.95 -77.00 0.79
C ILE A 132 20.06 -78.19 -0.17
N GLY A 133 21.03 -78.11 -1.09
CA GLY A 133 21.37 -79.17 -2.03
C GLY A 133 22.63 -79.91 -1.60
N VAL A 134 22.55 -81.23 -1.48
CA VAL A 134 23.68 -82.09 -1.09
C VAL A 134 23.93 -83.12 -2.19
N ARG A 135 25.11 -83.06 -2.80
CA ARG A 135 25.49 -83.95 -3.88
C ARG A 135 25.60 -85.40 -3.41
N ALA A 136 24.91 -86.31 -4.10
CA ALA A 136 25.00 -87.75 -3.86
C ALA A 136 26.06 -88.37 -4.77
N LEU A 137 26.99 -89.10 -4.17
CA LEU A 137 28.07 -89.81 -4.85
C LEU A 137 27.84 -91.33 -4.75
N ASN A 138 28.22 -92.08 -5.78
CA ASN A 138 28.31 -93.54 -5.68
C ASN A 138 29.62 -93.98 -5.00
N ALA A 139 29.78 -95.30 -4.79
CA ALA A 139 30.96 -95.88 -4.16
C ALA A 139 32.30 -95.60 -4.90
N THR A 140 32.25 -95.12 -6.15
CA THR A 140 33.43 -94.75 -6.94
C THR A 140 33.65 -93.23 -7.02
N GLY A 141 32.90 -92.43 -6.24
CA GLY A 141 33.03 -90.97 -6.19
C GLY A 141 32.36 -90.21 -7.35
N VAL A 142 31.56 -90.88 -8.19
CA VAL A 142 30.84 -90.27 -9.31
C VAL A 142 29.50 -89.73 -8.83
N VAL A 143 29.12 -88.55 -9.32
CA VAL A 143 27.85 -87.90 -9.03
C VAL A 143 26.68 -88.70 -9.60
N VAL A 144 25.80 -89.18 -8.73
CA VAL A 144 24.60 -89.96 -9.12
C VAL A 144 23.30 -89.23 -8.86
N GLY A 145 23.33 -88.11 -8.14
CA GLY A 145 22.16 -87.31 -7.85
C GLY A 145 22.41 -86.19 -6.85
N GLU A 146 21.33 -85.60 -6.36
CA GLU A 146 21.32 -84.54 -5.35
C GLU A 146 20.14 -84.75 -4.38
N HIS A 147 20.44 -84.65 -3.09
CA HIS A 147 19.44 -84.54 -2.02
C HIS A 147 19.05 -83.07 -1.88
N CYS A 148 17.77 -82.78 -2.06
CA CYS A 148 17.24 -81.42 -2.02
C CYS A 148 16.34 -81.25 -0.81
N PHE A 149 16.70 -80.33 0.08
CA PHE A 149 15.91 -79.93 1.24
C PHE A 149 15.42 -78.49 1.05
N VAL A 150 14.15 -78.24 1.38
CA VAL A 150 13.56 -76.89 1.41
C VAL A 150 13.04 -76.61 2.82
N GLY A 151 13.24 -75.38 3.30
CA GLY A 151 12.92 -75.03 4.67
C GLY A 151 13.33 -73.62 5.04
N LEU A 152 13.52 -73.35 6.32
CA LEU A 152 14.02 -72.07 6.83
C LEU A 152 15.11 -72.30 7.89
N PHE A 153 16.15 -71.46 7.86
CA PHE A 153 17.08 -71.39 9.00
C PHE A 153 16.37 -70.87 10.25
N THR A 154 16.58 -71.53 11.40
CA THR A 154 15.93 -71.13 12.65
C THR A 154 16.44 -69.77 13.14
N ARG A 155 15.75 -69.14 14.12
CA ARG A 155 16.25 -67.90 14.74
C ARG A 155 17.61 -68.12 15.41
N ALA A 156 17.80 -69.25 16.09
CA ALA A 156 19.07 -69.64 16.71
C ALA A 156 20.21 -69.81 15.68
N ALA A 157 19.88 -70.36 14.50
CA ALA A 157 20.81 -70.43 13.38
C ALA A 157 21.21 -69.05 12.85
N THR A 158 20.27 -68.11 12.81
CA THR A 158 20.52 -66.73 12.34
C THR A 158 21.40 -65.92 13.30
N SER A 159 21.49 -66.31 14.59
CA SER A 159 22.37 -65.68 15.59
C SER A 159 23.73 -66.36 15.74
N THR A 160 23.96 -67.51 15.12
CA THR A 160 25.24 -68.25 15.24
C THR A 160 26.34 -67.49 14.49
N PRO A 161 27.45 -67.05 15.12
CA PRO A 161 28.54 -66.38 14.41
C PRO A 161 29.05 -67.22 13.23
N LEU A 162 29.34 -66.61 12.09
CA LEU A 162 29.79 -67.29 10.88
C LEU A 162 31.09 -68.07 11.11
N ALA A 163 31.96 -67.58 12.01
CA ALA A 163 33.17 -68.28 12.42
C ALA A 163 32.92 -69.61 13.19
N GLN A 164 31.71 -69.78 13.74
CA GLN A 164 31.29 -71.00 14.45
C GLN A 164 30.36 -71.87 13.61
N LEU A 165 29.70 -71.29 12.61
CA LEU A 165 28.79 -72.00 11.71
C LEU A 165 29.59 -72.95 10.80
N PRO A 166 29.36 -74.28 10.87
CA PRO A 166 30.02 -75.25 9.99
C PRO A 166 29.79 -74.89 8.52
N PHE A 167 30.71 -75.25 7.63
CA PHE A 167 30.79 -74.78 6.25
C PHE A 167 31.21 -73.30 6.12
N ALA A 168 30.53 -72.34 6.77
CA ALA A 168 30.93 -70.93 6.72
C ALA A 168 32.31 -70.67 7.34
N ARG A 169 32.62 -71.30 8.49
CA ARG A 169 33.93 -71.18 9.15
C ARG A 169 35.09 -71.65 8.26
N GLY A 170 34.87 -72.71 7.47
CA GLY A 170 35.84 -73.24 6.51
C GLY A 170 36.08 -72.25 5.36
N ARG A 171 35.00 -71.67 4.84
CA ARG A 171 35.04 -70.63 3.79
C ARG A 171 35.74 -69.37 4.28
N ILE A 172 35.46 -68.90 5.50
CA ILE A 172 36.15 -67.76 6.12
C ILE A 172 37.66 -67.99 6.16
N LYS A 173 38.08 -69.19 6.60
CA LYS A 173 39.49 -69.56 6.66
C LYS A 173 40.16 -69.48 5.28
N GLN A 174 39.46 -69.90 4.23
CA GLN A 174 39.92 -69.81 2.85
C GLN A 174 39.93 -68.37 2.32
N VAL A 175 38.92 -67.55 2.63
CA VAL A 175 38.88 -66.12 2.25
C VAL A 175 40.06 -65.36 2.86
N LEU A 176 40.37 -65.60 4.14
CA LEU A 176 41.53 -65.01 4.80
C LEU A 176 42.84 -65.43 4.12
N LEU A 177 42.96 -66.71 3.75
CA LEU A 177 44.12 -67.24 3.03
C LEU A 177 44.28 -66.60 1.65
N LEU A 178 43.21 -66.52 0.85
CA LEU A 178 43.22 -65.89 -0.49
C LEU A 178 43.52 -64.39 -0.42
N ALA A 179 43.10 -63.71 0.65
CA ALA A 179 43.40 -62.31 0.88
C ALA A 179 44.81 -62.05 1.43
N GLY A 180 45.60 -63.09 1.70
CA GLY A 180 46.93 -62.98 2.31
C GLY A 180 46.91 -62.46 3.75
N VAL A 181 45.79 -62.63 4.46
CA VAL A 181 45.60 -62.17 5.84
C VAL A 181 45.93 -63.32 6.79
N ARG A 182 46.76 -63.06 7.80
CA ARG A 182 47.03 -64.04 8.88
C ARG A 182 45.72 -64.37 9.61
N GLN A 183 45.57 -65.60 10.11
CA GLN A 183 44.31 -66.04 10.71
C GLN A 183 43.95 -65.33 12.02
N GLU A 184 44.91 -64.61 12.60
CA GLU A 184 44.76 -63.84 13.84
C GLU A 184 45.30 -62.41 13.64
N GLY A 185 44.73 -61.45 14.38
CA GLY A 185 45.13 -60.04 14.40
C GLY A 185 44.07 -59.07 13.85
N PHE A 186 44.31 -57.77 14.00
CA PHE A 186 43.34 -56.69 13.71
C PHE A 186 42.74 -56.75 12.29
N ARG A 187 43.54 -57.11 11.28
CA ARG A 187 43.04 -57.23 9.90
C ARG A 187 42.11 -58.44 9.73
N ALA A 188 42.36 -59.54 10.45
CA ALA A 188 41.47 -60.70 10.47
C ALA A 188 40.16 -60.38 11.18
N GLU A 189 40.21 -59.67 12.30
CA GLU A 189 39.02 -59.17 13.02
C GLU A 189 38.16 -58.26 12.12
N LYS A 190 38.77 -57.33 11.39
CA LYS A 190 38.03 -56.46 10.45
C LYS A 190 37.43 -57.22 9.26
N PHE A 191 38.10 -58.26 8.77
CA PHE A 191 37.54 -59.14 7.75
C PHE A 191 36.33 -59.90 8.28
N LEU A 192 36.41 -60.44 9.50
CA LEU A 192 35.29 -61.10 10.16
C LEU A 192 34.12 -60.14 10.36
N GLU A 193 34.37 -58.91 10.85
CA GLU A 193 33.34 -57.87 11.01
C GLU A 193 32.63 -57.55 9.69
N ILE A 194 33.39 -57.41 8.59
CA ILE A 194 32.81 -57.16 7.26
C ILE A 194 31.98 -58.36 6.80
N LEU A 195 32.49 -59.59 6.92
CA LEU A 195 31.78 -60.80 6.52
C LEU A 195 30.50 -61.03 7.35
N GLU A 196 30.55 -60.78 8.65
CA GLU A 196 29.37 -60.84 9.54
C GLU A 196 28.33 -59.76 9.19
N SER A 197 28.76 -58.61 8.66
CA SER A 197 27.84 -57.57 8.21
C SER A 197 27.13 -57.94 6.91
N LEU A 198 27.69 -58.82 6.06
CA LEU A 198 27.07 -59.22 4.79
C LEU A 198 25.84 -60.11 5.06
N PRO A 199 24.85 -60.12 4.15
CA PRO A 199 23.82 -61.16 4.19
C PRO A 199 24.49 -62.54 4.23
N ARG A 200 24.08 -63.42 5.15
CA ARG A 200 24.75 -64.72 5.38
C ARG A 200 24.85 -65.57 4.11
N THR A 201 23.84 -65.49 3.25
CA THR A 201 23.81 -66.13 1.93
C THR A 201 24.98 -65.70 1.06
N GLU A 202 25.42 -64.44 1.11
CA GLU A 202 26.60 -63.97 0.37
C GLU A 202 27.88 -64.69 0.81
N VAL A 203 28.03 -64.99 2.10
CA VAL A 203 29.21 -65.69 2.63
C VAL A 203 29.17 -67.19 2.29
N LEU A 204 27.97 -67.78 2.30
CA LEU A 204 27.75 -69.20 2.00
C LEU A 204 27.85 -69.51 0.49
N GLU A 205 27.35 -68.62 -0.36
CA GLU A 205 27.29 -68.80 -1.82
C GLU A 205 28.45 -68.14 -2.56
N GLY A 206 28.86 -66.95 -2.13
CA GLY A 206 29.71 -66.06 -2.90
C GLY A 206 31.08 -66.67 -3.19
N ASP A 207 31.59 -66.45 -4.39
CA ASP A 207 32.93 -66.89 -4.77
C ASP A 207 33.99 -66.39 -3.76
N LEU A 208 34.91 -67.27 -3.36
CA LEU A 208 35.87 -67.00 -2.29
C LEU A 208 36.85 -65.87 -2.68
N GLN A 209 37.20 -65.75 -3.96
CA GLN A 209 38.06 -64.68 -4.47
C GLN A 209 37.31 -63.35 -4.48
N TRP A 210 36.03 -63.36 -4.87
CA TRP A 210 35.17 -62.18 -4.81
C TRP A 210 34.98 -61.69 -3.37
N LEU A 211 34.70 -62.58 -2.41
CA LEU A 211 34.58 -62.23 -0.99
C LEU A 211 35.87 -61.63 -0.43
N ALA A 212 37.04 -62.19 -0.80
CA ALA A 212 38.34 -61.64 -0.45
C ALA A 212 38.55 -60.22 -1.01
N ASN A 213 38.11 -59.97 -2.25
CA ASN A 213 38.19 -58.65 -2.88
C ASN A 213 37.26 -57.61 -2.22
N VAL A 214 36.02 -58.00 -1.90
CA VAL A 214 35.07 -57.14 -1.17
C VAL A 214 35.65 -56.74 0.18
N CYS A 215 36.15 -57.70 0.97
CA CYS A 215 36.74 -57.41 2.27
C CYS A 215 37.97 -56.48 2.17
N ASN A 216 38.91 -56.78 1.26
CA ASN A 216 40.08 -55.92 1.04
C ASN A 216 39.70 -54.48 0.67
N THR A 217 38.74 -54.32 -0.23
CA THR A 217 38.30 -53.00 -0.70
C THR A 217 37.58 -52.24 0.41
N VAL A 218 36.67 -52.89 1.14
CA VAL A 218 35.92 -52.25 2.23
C VAL A 218 36.85 -51.83 3.37
N VAL A 219 37.85 -52.64 3.74
CA VAL A 219 38.87 -52.23 4.73
C VAL A 219 39.61 -50.96 4.28
N ALA A 220 39.88 -50.80 2.98
CA ALA A 220 40.49 -49.57 2.46
C ALA A 220 39.53 -48.36 2.54
N LEU A 221 38.23 -48.56 2.33
CA LEU A 221 37.21 -47.51 2.41
C LEU A 221 37.03 -46.95 3.83
N TYR A 222 37.29 -47.74 4.87
CA TYR A 222 37.28 -47.25 6.26
C TYR A 222 38.36 -46.19 6.52
N LYS A 223 39.47 -46.19 5.78
CA LYS A 223 40.51 -45.15 5.86
C LYS A 223 40.26 -43.98 4.92
N GLN A 224 39.64 -44.22 3.76
CA GLN A 224 39.34 -43.21 2.74
C GLN A 224 37.91 -43.44 2.22
N PRO A 225 36.89 -42.81 2.85
CA PRO A 225 35.50 -42.98 2.45
C PRO A 225 35.25 -42.48 1.03
N ARG A 226 34.78 -43.37 0.16
CA ARG A 226 34.37 -43.06 -1.22
C ARG A 226 33.35 -44.07 -1.72
N ALA A 227 32.61 -43.71 -2.77
CA ALA A 227 31.63 -44.60 -3.36
C ALA A 227 32.30 -45.81 -4.04
N ARG A 228 31.79 -47.03 -3.78
CA ARG A 228 32.18 -48.27 -4.45
C ARG A 228 30.99 -49.19 -4.66
N VAL A 229 30.95 -49.83 -5.82
CA VAL A 229 29.90 -50.77 -6.22
C VAL A 229 30.53 -52.13 -6.47
N PHE A 230 29.93 -53.21 -5.97
CA PHE A 230 30.28 -54.60 -6.26
C PHE A 230 29.05 -55.31 -6.80
N ALA A 231 29.20 -56.13 -7.83
CA ALA A 231 28.10 -56.90 -8.39
C ALA A 231 28.53 -58.36 -8.61
N ARG A 232 27.61 -59.31 -8.39
CA ARG A 232 27.79 -60.72 -8.74
C ARG A 232 26.43 -61.36 -9.11
N PRO A 233 26.41 -62.35 -10.02
CA PRO A 233 25.23 -63.18 -10.20
C PRO A 233 25.11 -64.23 -9.08
N ASP A 234 23.89 -64.72 -8.85
CA ASP A 234 23.62 -65.96 -8.10
C ASP A 234 24.25 -67.18 -8.81
N VAL A 235 24.51 -68.25 -8.06
CA VAL A 235 25.06 -69.54 -8.53
C VAL A 235 24.24 -70.12 -9.68
N TYR A 236 22.92 -69.92 -9.67
CA TYR A 236 22.01 -70.38 -10.71
C TYR A 236 21.57 -69.28 -11.68
N GLY A 237 22.18 -68.08 -11.61
CA GLY A 237 21.91 -66.97 -12.53
C GLY A 237 20.54 -66.29 -12.38
N ARG A 238 19.82 -66.52 -11.28
CA ARG A 238 18.43 -66.04 -11.06
C ARG A 238 18.35 -64.60 -10.56
N HIS A 239 19.34 -64.18 -9.79
CA HIS A 239 19.43 -62.88 -9.15
C HIS A 239 20.75 -62.21 -9.48
N LEU A 240 20.73 -60.88 -9.60
CA LEU A 240 21.92 -60.04 -9.62
C LEU A 240 22.03 -59.29 -8.30
N ASN A 241 23.06 -59.62 -7.52
CA ASN A 241 23.30 -59.03 -6.20
C ASN A 241 24.32 -57.90 -6.32
N VAL A 242 23.95 -56.70 -5.85
CA VAL A 242 24.78 -55.49 -5.94
C VAL A 242 24.96 -54.84 -4.56
N LEU A 243 26.20 -54.63 -4.15
CA LEU A 243 26.57 -53.92 -2.93
C LEU A 243 27.09 -52.53 -3.29
N VAL A 244 26.48 -51.48 -2.75
CA VAL A 244 26.94 -50.09 -2.90
C VAL A 244 27.40 -49.57 -1.54
N TYR A 245 28.67 -49.25 -1.42
CA TYR A 245 29.26 -48.55 -0.29
C TYR A 245 29.43 -47.07 -0.63
N MET A 246 29.13 -46.17 0.31
CA MET A 246 29.33 -44.73 0.17
C MET A 246 29.60 -44.08 1.54
N PRO A 247 30.18 -42.87 1.59
CA PRO A 247 30.25 -42.10 2.83
C PRO A 247 28.86 -41.93 3.44
N ARG A 248 28.74 -42.08 4.76
CA ARG A 248 27.45 -42.03 5.48
C ARG A 248 26.67 -40.73 5.20
N GLU A 249 27.37 -39.61 5.08
CA GLU A 249 26.79 -38.29 4.80
C GLU A 249 26.11 -38.20 3.43
N ARG A 250 26.53 -39.02 2.45
CA ARG A 250 25.95 -39.03 1.10
C ARG A 250 24.69 -39.87 0.98
N TYR A 251 24.34 -40.64 2.01
CA TYR A 251 23.16 -41.51 1.98
C TYR A 251 21.87 -40.70 2.15
N SER A 252 20.90 -40.94 1.26
CA SER A 252 19.50 -40.53 1.43
C SER A 252 18.55 -41.60 0.89
N ALA A 253 17.32 -41.63 1.39
CA ALA A 253 16.29 -42.54 0.88
C ALA A 253 15.96 -42.28 -0.61
N SER A 254 16.07 -41.02 -1.05
CA SER A 254 15.92 -40.64 -2.45
C SER A 254 17.02 -41.25 -3.31
N LEU A 255 18.29 -41.11 -2.90
CA LEU A 255 19.43 -41.70 -3.61
C LEU A 255 19.31 -43.24 -3.71
N ALA A 256 18.89 -43.89 -2.62
CA ALA A 256 18.65 -45.34 -2.63
C ALA A 256 17.58 -45.75 -3.65
N THR A 257 16.52 -44.94 -3.78
CA THR A 257 15.44 -45.16 -4.77
C THR A 257 15.95 -44.94 -6.20
N THR A 258 16.73 -43.87 -6.44
CA THR A 258 17.34 -43.59 -7.75
C THR A 258 18.29 -44.71 -8.18
N LEU A 259 19.12 -45.22 -7.26
CA LEU A 259 20.03 -46.34 -7.53
C LEU A 259 19.26 -47.63 -7.82
N ALA A 260 18.17 -47.91 -7.10
CA ALA A 260 17.32 -49.08 -7.36
C ALA A 260 16.63 -49.01 -8.73
N GLN A 261 16.08 -47.85 -9.10
CA GLN A 261 15.50 -47.61 -10.43
C GLN A 261 16.54 -47.70 -11.54
N GLY A 262 17.73 -47.12 -11.33
CA GLY A 262 18.86 -47.23 -12.23
C GLY A 262 19.27 -48.69 -12.46
N LEU A 263 19.46 -49.46 -11.38
CA LEU A 263 19.79 -50.88 -11.47
C LEU A 263 18.71 -51.68 -12.21
N ARG A 264 17.42 -51.40 -11.96
CA ARG A 264 16.30 -52.05 -12.67
C ARG A 264 16.39 -51.82 -14.18
N GLY A 265 16.59 -50.57 -14.61
CA GLY A 265 16.72 -50.22 -16.03
C GLY A 265 17.96 -50.82 -16.68
N LEU A 266 19.11 -50.81 -15.99
CA LEU A 266 20.37 -51.33 -16.51
C LEU A 266 20.38 -52.86 -16.62
N SER A 267 19.84 -53.56 -15.62
CA SER A 267 19.81 -55.03 -15.59
C SER A 267 18.66 -55.64 -16.38
N GLY A 268 17.56 -54.90 -16.58
CA GLY A 268 16.31 -55.43 -17.15
C GLY A 268 15.47 -56.22 -16.14
N ALA A 269 15.78 -56.10 -14.84
CA ALA A 269 15.12 -56.82 -13.77
C ALA A 269 13.63 -56.47 -13.63
N SER A 270 12.82 -57.46 -13.24
CA SER A 270 11.40 -57.29 -12.95
C SER A 270 11.18 -56.44 -11.70
N ASP A 271 12.02 -56.64 -10.69
CA ASP A 271 12.00 -55.96 -9.39
C ASP A 271 13.41 -55.83 -8.78
N VAL A 272 13.61 -54.83 -7.92
CA VAL A 272 14.85 -54.62 -7.16
C VAL A 272 14.54 -54.40 -5.69
N VAL A 273 14.95 -55.34 -4.84
CA VAL A 273 14.80 -55.23 -3.39
C VAL A 273 16.00 -54.49 -2.80
N VAL A 274 15.72 -53.49 -1.94
CA VAL A 274 16.76 -52.66 -1.28
C VAL A 274 16.85 -53.02 0.19
N GLN A 275 18.05 -53.36 0.66
CA GLN A 275 18.38 -53.51 2.07
C GLN A 275 19.45 -52.47 2.45
N THR A 276 19.12 -51.64 3.43
CA THR A 276 20.04 -50.59 3.91
C THR A 276 20.69 -51.04 5.21
N LEU A 277 22.01 -50.88 5.30
CA LEU A 277 22.75 -50.95 6.55
C LEU A 277 23.48 -49.62 6.78
N VAL A 278 23.03 -48.87 7.77
CA VAL A 278 23.75 -47.72 8.33
C VAL A 278 24.20 -48.14 9.73
N SER A 279 25.51 -48.32 9.92
CA SER A 279 26.11 -48.72 11.20
C SER A 279 26.93 -47.56 11.79
N ASP A 280 27.52 -47.73 12.97
CA ASP A 280 28.32 -46.70 13.67
C ASP A 280 29.66 -46.34 12.98
N GLY A 281 29.92 -46.85 11.78
CA GLY A 281 31.10 -46.51 10.96
C GLY A 281 30.88 -45.34 9.98
N PRO A 282 31.95 -44.90 9.27
CA PRO A 282 31.90 -43.78 8.32
C PRO A 282 31.21 -44.12 6.99
N LEU A 283 30.74 -45.36 6.81
CA LEU A 283 30.16 -45.85 5.55
C LEU A 283 28.70 -46.25 5.73
N ALA A 284 27.88 -45.89 4.75
CA ALA A 284 26.57 -46.49 4.53
C ALA A 284 26.67 -47.57 3.45
N ARG A 285 25.90 -48.65 3.60
CA ARG A 285 25.82 -49.74 2.62
C ARG A 285 24.40 -49.97 2.15
N LEU A 286 24.22 -50.01 0.84
CA LEU A 286 23.02 -50.53 0.19
C LEU A 286 23.31 -51.90 -0.40
N TYR A 287 22.42 -52.84 -0.16
CA TYR A 287 22.39 -54.14 -0.82
C TYR A 287 21.15 -54.20 -1.69
N LEU A 288 21.36 -54.29 -3.00
CA LEU A 288 20.32 -54.29 -4.03
C LEU A 288 20.25 -55.69 -4.65
N ILE A 289 19.08 -56.31 -4.62
CA ILE A 289 18.84 -57.64 -5.20
C ILE A 289 17.93 -57.46 -6.41
N ALA A 290 18.47 -57.57 -7.62
CA ALA A 290 17.70 -57.47 -8.85
C ALA A 290 17.20 -58.87 -9.29
N ARG A 291 15.88 -59.03 -9.40
CA ARG A 291 15.21 -60.29 -9.78
C ARG A 291 14.98 -60.35 -11.28
N ASP A 292 15.12 -61.53 -11.88
CA ASP A 292 14.95 -61.75 -13.33
C ASP A 292 15.87 -60.85 -14.19
N ALA A 293 17.11 -60.62 -13.73
CA ALA A 293 18.10 -59.87 -14.51
C ALA A 293 18.46 -60.61 -15.81
N ARG A 294 18.80 -59.87 -16.86
CA ARG A 294 19.24 -60.45 -18.14
C ARG A 294 20.49 -61.32 -17.96
N ALA A 295 20.58 -62.44 -18.69
CA ALA A 295 21.79 -63.28 -18.73
C ALA A 295 22.96 -62.57 -19.45
N ASN A 296 24.20 -62.94 -19.10
CA ASN A 296 25.45 -62.47 -19.73
C ASN A 296 25.71 -60.95 -19.69
N LEU A 297 25.36 -60.28 -18.58
CA LEU A 297 25.70 -58.87 -18.37
C LEU A 297 27.20 -58.67 -18.08
N ASP A 298 27.82 -57.66 -18.70
CA ASP A 298 29.12 -57.15 -18.28
C ASP A 298 28.92 -56.31 -17.01
N LEU A 299 29.17 -56.92 -15.86
CA LEU A 299 28.93 -56.30 -14.56
C LEU A 299 29.78 -55.05 -14.32
N GLU A 300 30.91 -54.94 -15.00
CA GLU A 300 31.82 -53.81 -14.85
C GLU A 300 31.27 -52.57 -15.57
N VAL A 301 31.00 -52.71 -16.87
CA VAL A 301 30.61 -51.59 -17.74
C VAL A 301 29.11 -51.29 -17.63
N GLN A 302 28.26 -52.31 -17.54
CA GLN A 302 26.81 -52.14 -17.62
C GLN A 302 26.16 -51.89 -16.26
N ILE A 303 26.82 -52.25 -15.15
CA ILE A 303 26.25 -52.12 -13.79
C ILE A 303 27.12 -51.25 -12.89
N ARG A 304 28.40 -51.58 -12.72
CA ARG A 304 29.27 -50.90 -11.74
C ARG A 304 29.48 -49.42 -12.04
N GLN A 305 29.93 -49.09 -13.26
CA GLN A 305 30.26 -47.70 -13.63
C GLN A 305 29.04 -46.76 -13.66
N PRO A 306 27.89 -47.13 -14.26
CA PRO A 306 26.73 -46.24 -14.32
C PRO A 306 26.15 -45.94 -12.93
N LEU A 307 26.11 -46.92 -12.03
CA LEU A 307 25.65 -46.71 -10.66
C LEU A 307 26.60 -45.82 -9.85
N LEU A 308 27.91 -45.88 -10.10
CA LEU A 308 28.88 -44.95 -9.50
C LEU A 308 28.63 -43.50 -9.97
N ALA A 309 28.35 -43.27 -11.25
CA ALA A 309 28.09 -41.93 -11.79
C ALA A 309 26.87 -41.25 -11.16
N VAL A 310 25.84 -42.02 -10.79
CA VAL A 310 24.65 -41.52 -10.07
C VAL A 310 25.02 -40.94 -8.70
N VAL A 311 26.05 -41.48 -8.04
CA VAL A 311 26.49 -41.04 -6.70
C VAL A 311 27.37 -39.78 -6.75
N ASP A 312 28.05 -39.50 -7.87
CA ASP A 312 29.02 -38.38 -8.00
C ASP A 312 28.54 -37.21 -8.90
N GLY A 313 27.43 -37.33 -9.64
CA GLY A 313 27.07 -36.41 -10.74
C GLY A 313 26.69 -34.95 -10.38
N TRP A 314 26.18 -34.67 -9.18
CA TRP A 314 25.70 -33.32 -8.81
C TRP A 314 26.84 -32.30 -8.67
N HIS A 315 27.89 -32.65 -7.91
CA HIS A 315 29.01 -31.75 -7.63
C HIS A 315 29.83 -31.44 -8.88
N VAL A 316 30.01 -32.43 -9.77
CA VAL A 316 30.69 -32.24 -11.05
C VAL A 316 29.95 -31.22 -11.93
N ALA A 317 28.62 -31.29 -11.98
CA ALA A 317 27.81 -30.34 -12.73
C ALA A 317 27.84 -28.93 -12.11
N PHE A 318 27.88 -28.82 -10.79
CA PHE A 318 28.02 -27.55 -10.09
C PHE A 318 29.38 -26.89 -10.36
N GLU A 319 30.49 -27.62 -10.19
CA GLU A 319 31.84 -27.11 -10.47
C GLU A 319 32.00 -26.65 -11.92
N ALA A 320 31.42 -27.38 -12.89
CA ALA A 320 31.43 -26.96 -14.29
C ALA A 320 30.75 -25.60 -14.52
N LEU A 321 29.68 -25.28 -13.78
CA LEU A 321 29.02 -23.97 -13.86
C LEU A 321 29.88 -22.85 -13.25
N VAL A 322 30.56 -23.14 -12.13
CA VAL A 322 31.47 -22.22 -11.46
C VAL A 322 32.72 -21.95 -12.30
N ASP A 323 33.25 -22.96 -12.97
CA ASP A 323 34.40 -22.84 -13.87
C ASP A 323 34.07 -22.00 -15.11
N ALA A 324 32.84 -22.12 -15.61
CA ALA A 324 32.32 -21.37 -16.74
C ALA A 324 31.99 -19.89 -16.43
N THR A 325 32.09 -19.44 -15.17
CA THR A 325 31.88 -18.03 -14.79
C THR A 325 33.02 -17.14 -15.28
N ASP A 326 32.81 -16.22 -16.21
CA ASP A 326 33.91 -15.37 -16.73
C ASP A 326 34.58 -14.50 -15.65
N ASP A 327 33.78 -13.91 -14.75
CA ASP A 327 34.25 -13.08 -13.64
C ASP A 327 35.05 -13.89 -12.60
N ALA A 328 36.36 -13.63 -12.51
CA ALA A 328 37.26 -14.28 -11.56
C ALA A 328 36.97 -13.96 -10.08
N GLY A 329 36.46 -12.76 -9.79
CA GLY A 329 36.02 -12.36 -8.46
C GLY A 329 34.80 -13.16 -8.03
N MET A 330 33.77 -13.19 -8.88
CA MET A 330 32.53 -13.96 -8.62
C MET A 330 32.83 -15.46 -8.49
N ARG A 331 33.62 -16.03 -9.40
CA ARG A 331 34.05 -17.44 -9.35
C ARG A 331 34.74 -17.78 -8.03
N THR A 332 35.64 -16.91 -7.57
CA THR A 332 36.34 -17.12 -6.28
C THR A 332 35.37 -17.01 -5.10
N ALA A 333 34.45 -16.05 -5.12
CA ALA A 333 33.46 -15.86 -4.07
C ALA A 333 32.48 -17.05 -3.97
N VAL A 334 31.97 -17.53 -5.11
CA VAL A 334 31.10 -18.71 -5.17
C VAL A 334 31.83 -19.95 -4.64
N ARG A 335 33.09 -20.18 -5.02
CA ARG A 335 33.88 -21.32 -4.49
C ARG A 335 34.05 -21.26 -2.98
N LYS A 336 34.28 -20.08 -2.40
CA LYS A 336 34.40 -19.94 -0.95
C LYS A 336 33.11 -20.31 -0.22
N VAL A 337 31.96 -19.86 -0.72
CA VAL A 337 30.65 -20.16 -0.12
C VAL A 337 30.22 -21.61 -0.39
N ALA A 338 30.64 -22.20 -1.51
CA ALA A 338 30.30 -23.56 -1.89
C ALA A 338 30.85 -24.64 -0.94
N VAL A 339 31.89 -24.33 -0.16
CA VAL A 339 32.52 -25.27 0.79
C VAL A 339 31.54 -25.72 1.87
N ASP A 340 30.69 -24.80 2.35
CA ASP A 340 29.83 -24.99 3.52
C ASP A 340 28.33 -25.07 3.14
N LEU A 341 28.02 -25.52 1.92
CA LEU A 341 26.62 -25.68 1.50
C LEU A 341 25.89 -26.75 2.32
N PRO A 342 24.69 -26.46 2.88
CA PRO A 342 23.90 -27.45 3.60
C PRO A 342 23.56 -28.66 2.73
N ALA A 343 23.70 -29.87 3.30
CA ALA A 343 23.45 -31.12 2.57
C ALA A 343 21.99 -31.26 2.10
N ASP A 344 21.03 -30.75 2.86
CA ASP A 344 19.61 -30.70 2.50
C ASP A 344 19.32 -29.71 1.36
N TYR A 345 20.04 -28.58 1.30
CA TYR A 345 19.97 -27.63 0.19
C TYR A 345 20.50 -28.23 -1.11
N VAL A 346 21.65 -28.91 -1.05
CA VAL A 346 22.27 -29.62 -2.19
C VAL A 346 21.37 -30.73 -2.72
N THR A 347 20.80 -31.54 -1.83
CA THR A 347 19.96 -32.69 -2.22
C THR A 347 18.59 -32.29 -2.76
N SER A 348 18.07 -31.11 -2.37
CA SER A 348 16.74 -30.64 -2.76
C SER A 348 16.73 -29.75 -4.02
N ASN A 349 17.89 -29.31 -4.51
CA ASN A 349 17.99 -28.34 -5.61
C ASN A 349 18.94 -28.78 -6.72
N ALA A 350 18.62 -28.41 -7.97
CA ALA A 350 19.50 -28.63 -9.11
C ALA A 350 20.75 -27.72 -9.04
N PRO A 351 21.93 -28.16 -9.53
CA PRO A 351 23.17 -27.39 -9.44
C PRO A 351 23.08 -26.02 -10.13
N GLN A 352 22.31 -25.92 -11.23
CA GLN A 352 22.03 -24.65 -11.91
C GLN A 352 21.26 -23.66 -11.03
N ALA A 353 20.30 -24.14 -10.25
CA ALA A 353 19.49 -23.30 -9.37
C ALA A 353 20.33 -22.75 -8.21
N VAL A 354 21.16 -23.60 -7.60
CA VAL A 354 22.09 -23.23 -6.51
C VAL A 354 23.14 -22.23 -7.00
N TYR A 355 23.74 -22.47 -8.17
CA TYR A 355 24.71 -21.54 -8.75
C TYR A 355 24.11 -20.14 -8.96
N ARG A 356 22.88 -20.06 -9.49
CA ARG A 356 22.17 -18.78 -9.66
C ARG A 356 21.84 -18.12 -8.32
N ASP A 357 21.43 -18.90 -7.31
CA ASP A 357 21.15 -18.36 -5.98
C ASP A 357 22.39 -17.68 -5.38
N LEU A 358 23.52 -18.39 -5.39
CA LEU A 358 24.78 -17.86 -4.87
C LEU A 358 25.26 -16.62 -5.65
N THR A 359 25.14 -16.65 -6.98
CA THR A 359 25.55 -15.50 -7.81
C THR A 359 24.69 -14.27 -7.52
N MET A 360 23.37 -14.43 -7.36
CA MET A 360 22.47 -13.32 -7.01
C MET A 360 22.73 -12.77 -5.60
N LEU A 361 22.99 -13.64 -4.61
CA LEU A 361 23.35 -13.23 -3.25
C LEU A 361 24.66 -12.43 -3.22
N LEU A 362 25.68 -12.93 -3.91
CA LEU A 362 27.02 -12.32 -3.93
C LEU A 362 27.08 -11.04 -4.77
N ALA A 363 26.23 -10.93 -5.80
CA ALA A 363 26.12 -9.73 -6.64
C ALA A 363 25.23 -8.64 -6.02
N ASN A 364 24.57 -8.88 -4.89
CA ASN A 364 23.65 -7.91 -4.30
C ASN A 364 24.43 -6.74 -3.65
N PRO A 365 24.35 -5.50 -4.19
CA PRO A 365 25.10 -4.38 -3.66
C PRO A 365 24.54 -3.87 -2.32
N ASP A 366 23.23 -4.03 -2.11
CA ASP A 366 22.55 -3.64 -0.88
C ASP A 366 22.10 -4.89 -0.13
N ARG A 367 22.86 -5.23 0.90
CA ARG A 367 22.68 -6.47 1.68
C ARG A 367 21.39 -6.48 2.50
N ALA A 368 20.82 -5.31 2.80
CA ALA A 368 19.53 -5.21 3.49
C ALA A 368 18.36 -5.60 2.58
N ARG A 369 18.56 -5.57 1.25
CA ARG A 369 17.50 -5.88 0.30
C ARG A 369 17.33 -7.38 0.08
N VAL A 370 16.08 -7.79 0.03
CA VAL A 370 15.65 -9.10 -0.42
C VAL A 370 15.59 -9.10 -1.94
N ARG A 371 16.23 -10.07 -2.59
CA ARG A 371 16.11 -10.30 -4.03
C ARG A 371 15.12 -11.42 -4.28
N VAL A 372 14.34 -11.32 -5.35
CA VAL A 372 13.35 -12.34 -5.72
C VAL A 372 13.64 -12.92 -7.09
N ARG A 373 13.55 -14.25 -7.18
CA ARG A 373 13.61 -14.98 -8.45
C ARG A 373 12.46 -15.98 -8.53
N ILE A 374 11.84 -16.08 -9.69
CA ILE A 374 10.81 -17.07 -9.99
C ILE A 374 11.42 -18.10 -10.93
N ASP A 375 11.60 -19.32 -10.43
CA ASP A 375 12.13 -20.44 -11.20
C ASP A 375 11.00 -21.32 -11.72
N ILE A 376 11.04 -21.63 -13.01
CA ILE A 376 10.11 -22.55 -13.68
C ILE A 376 10.86 -23.87 -13.90
N GLY A 377 10.53 -24.88 -13.11
CA GLY A 377 11.12 -26.21 -13.15
C GLY A 377 10.57 -27.10 -14.27
N MET A 378 11.21 -28.25 -14.47
CA MET A 378 10.72 -29.28 -15.39
C MET A 378 9.34 -29.79 -14.92
N ARG A 379 8.41 -29.98 -15.86
CA ARG A 379 6.98 -30.33 -15.62
C ARG A 379 6.10 -29.20 -15.05
N GLY A 380 6.53 -27.95 -15.12
CA GLY A 380 5.68 -26.79 -14.81
C GLY A 380 5.56 -26.46 -13.32
N VAL A 381 6.42 -27.03 -12.47
CA VAL A 381 6.52 -26.63 -11.06
C VAL A 381 7.18 -25.26 -10.98
N VAL A 382 6.53 -24.30 -10.33
CA VAL A 382 7.08 -22.94 -10.13
C VAL A 382 7.53 -22.77 -8.68
N THR A 383 8.70 -22.18 -8.48
CA THR A 383 9.24 -21.85 -7.15
C THR A 383 9.62 -20.37 -7.10
N VAL A 384 9.05 -19.64 -6.14
CA VAL A 384 9.48 -18.28 -5.81
C VAL A 384 10.61 -18.37 -4.78
N ARG A 385 11.80 -17.92 -5.16
CA ARG A 385 13.00 -17.89 -4.33
C ARG A 385 13.23 -16.49 -3.79
N LEU A 386 13.35 -16.38 -2.46
CA LEU A 386 13.72 -15.17 -1.76
C LEU A 386 15.16 -15.30 -1.28
N LEU A 387 15.99 -14.33 -1.62
CA LEU A 387 17.42 -14.31 -1.34
C LEU A 387 17.74 -13.09 -0.49
N SER A 388 18.28 -13.30 0.70
CA SER A 388 18.54 -12.23 1.67
C SER A 388 19.82 -12.49 2.46
N SER A 389 20.39 -11.42 3.03
CA SER A 389 21.56 -11.49 3.93
C SER A 389 21.14 -11.17 5.36
N ASP A 390 21.83 -11.78 6.33
CA ASP A 390 21.75 -11.53 7.77
C ASP A 390 20.42 -11.88 8.45
N HIS A 391 19.28 -11.72 7.79
CA HIS A 391 17.97 -12.16 8.24
C HIS A 391 17.07 -12.64 7.09
N ALA A 392 16.25 -13.66 7.35
CA ALA A 392 15.18 -14.06 6.44
C ALA A 392 13.92 -13.20 6.64
N PRO A 393 13.18 -12.83 5.57
CA PRO A 393 11.89 -12.16 5.68
C PRO A 393 10.89 -13.00 6.50
N SER A 394 10.09 -12.34 7.34
CA SER A 394 9.10 -13.06 8.16
C SER A 394 7.94 -13.57 7.32
N LEU A 395 7.42 -14.76 7.63
CA LEU A 395 6.22 -15.29 6.96
C LEU A 395 5.00 -14.37 7.10
N SER A 396 4.90 -13.65 8.21
CA SER A 396 3.88 -12.62 8.43
C SER A 396 3.95 -11.45 7.46
N GLN A 397 5.10 -11.20 6.83
CA GLN A 397 5.27 -10.21 5.76
C GLN A 397 5.12 -10.87 4.38
N THR A 398 5.75 -12.03 4.18
CA THR A 398 5.82 -12.70 2.88
C THR A 398 4.48 -13.28 2.42
N LEU A 399 3.77 -14.04 3.27
CA LEU A 399 2.56 -14.74 2.84
C LEU A 399 1.42 -13.78 2.46
N PRO A 400 1.13 -12.70 3.20
CA PRO A 400 0.11 -11.72 2.80
C PRO A 400 0.42 -11.07 1.45
N ALA A 401 1.67 -10.68 1.20
CA ALA A 401 2.10 -10.05 -0.06
C ALA A 401 1.81 -10.95 -1.28
N LEU A 402 2.16 -12.24 -1.20
CA LEU A 402 1.91 -13.19 -2.29
C LEU A 402 0.43 -13.53 -2.42
N HIS A 403 -0.29 -13.70 -1.31
CA HIS A 403 -1.74 -13.94 -1.32
C HIS A 403 -2.50 -12.77 -1.96
N ASN A 404 -2.15 -11.53 -1.62
CA ASN A 404 -2.75 -10.32 -2.19
C ASN A 404 -2.50 -10.20 -3.70
N ALA A 405 -1.39 -10.76 -4.19
CA ALA A 405 -1.10 -10.91 -5.62
C ALA A 405 -1.83 -12.10 -6.29
N GLY A 406 -2.59 -12.90 -5.53
CA GLY A 406 -3.33 -14.05 -6.03
C GLY A 406 -2.50 -15.33 -6.17
N ILE A 407 -1.37 -15.43 -5.44
CA ILE A 407 -0.50 -16.60 -5.43
C ILE A 407 -0.71 -17.42 -4.15
N ALA A 408 -1.00 -18.71 -4.32
CA ALA A 408 -1.11 -19.68 -3.22
C ALA A 408 0.20 -20.46 -3.04
N ILE A 409 0.65 -20.59 -1.79
CA ILE A 409 1.87 -21.32 -1.43
C ILE A 409 1.51 -22.69 -0.86
N ASP A 410 2.06 -23.75 -1.46
CA ASP A 410 1.89 -25.13 -1.00
C ASP A 410 2.94 -25.52 0.05
N ARG A 411 4.18 -25.08 -0.15
CA ARG A 411 5.31 -25.46 0.70
C ARG A 411 6.34 -24.34 0.79
N GLU A 412 6.88 -24.17 1.99
CA GLU A 412 8.01 -23.27 2.28
C GLU A 412 9.20 -24.08 2.81
N GLN A 413 10.40 -23.69 2.39
CA GLN A 413 11.64 -24.24 2.90
C GLN A 413 12.74 -23.17 2.87
N THR A 414 13.28 -22.81 4.03
CA THR A 414 14.37 -21.85 4.18
C THR A 414 15.69 -22.56 4.49
N TYR A 415 16.74 -22.22 3.73
CA TYR A 415 18.09 -22.70 3.91
C TYR A 415 19.00 -21.57 4.41
N VAL A 416 19.91 -21.89 5.33
CA VAL A 416 20.92 -20.97 5.84
C VAL A 416 22.27 -21.39 5.29
N ILE A 417 22.98 -20.46 4.65
CA ILE A 417 24.29 -20.69 4.07
C ILE A 417 25.29 -19.78 4.78
N ASP A 418 26.31 -20.37 5.39
CA ASP A 418 27.37 -19.63 6.08
C ASP A 418 28.38 -19.11 5.05
N GLY A 419 28.70 -17.82 5.14
CA GLY A 419 29.69 -17.14 4.32
C GLY A 419 31.07 -17.07 5.00
N ALA A 420 32.11 -16.78 4.21
CA ALA A 420 33.51 -16.85 4.64
C ALA A 420 33.92 -15.90 5.79
N ASP A 421 33.10 -14.89 6.11
CA ASP A 421 33.39 -13.86 7.13
C ASP A 421 32.38 -13.86 8.31
N GLY A 422 31.68 -14.97 8.55
CA GLY A 422 30.60 -15.05 9.56
C GLY A 422 29.27 -14.44 9.10
N GLN A 423 29.20 -14.01 7.84
CA GLN A 423 27.98 -13.58 7.17
C GLN A 423 27.03 -14.77 6.98
N ARG A 424 25.72 -14.54 7.09
CA ARG A 424 24.71 -15.56 6.81
C ARG A 424 23.87 -15.15 5.61
N PHE A 425 23.71 -16.08 4.68
CA PHE A 425 22.77 -15.93 3.58
C PHE A 425 21.57 -16.84 3.81
N PHE A 426 20.40 -16.35 3.41
CA PHE A 426 19.14 -17.08 3.51
C PHE A 426 18.54 -17.25 2.13
N VAL A 427 18.21 -18.50 1.79
CA VAL A 427 17.48 -18.86 0.57
C VAL A 427 16.15 -19.48 0.99
N THR A 428 15.05 -18.74 0.84
CA THR A 428 13.70 -19.24 1.09
C THR A 428 13.04 -19.64 -0.22
N CYS A 429 12.68 -20.91 -0.33
CA CYS A 429 12.00 -21.48 -1.49
C CYS A 429 10.51 -21.67 -1.19
N LEU A 430 9.66 -20.99 -1.95
CA LEU A 430 8.21 -21.09 -1.87
C LEU A 430 7.68 -21.83 -3.11
N THR A 431 7.25 -23.08 -2.93
CA THR A 431 6.57 -23.83 -3.99
C THR A 431 5.10 -23.44 -4.02
N VAL A 432 4.60 -23.10 -5.21
CA VAL A 432 3.22 -22.63 -5.41
C VAL A 432 2.32 -23.76 -5.92
N ASP A 433 1.01 -23.59 -5.75
CA ASP A 433 0.01 -24.53 -6.27
C ASP A 433 -0.03 -24.57 -7.82
N ALA A 434 -0.66 -25.60 -8.39
CA ALA A 434 -0.70 -25.78 -9.84
C ALA A 434 -1.35 -24.60 -10.59
N VAL A 435 -2.35 -23.94 -9.98
CA VAL A 435 -3.03 -22.79 -10.57
C VAL A 435 -2.11 -21.57 -10.61
N SER A 436 -1.45 -21.26 -9.50
CA SER A 436 -0.48 -20.16 -9.40
C SER A 436 0.73 -20.41 -10.30
N ALA A 437 1.19 -21.67 -10.39
CA ALA A 437 2.28 -22.06 -11.27
C ALA A 437 1.95 -21.79 -12.73
N ALA A 438 0.74 -22.15 -13.18
CA ALA A 438 0.28 -21.90 -14.55
C ALA A 438 0.19 -20.39 -14.88
N LYS A 439 -0.12 -19.54 -13.90
CA LYS A 439 -0.13 -18.09 -14.07
C LYS A 439 1.28 -17.52 -14.13
N LEU A 440 2.11 -17.84 -13.13
CA LEU A 440 3.49 -17.34 -13.02
C LEU A 440 4.40 -17.82 -14.15
N ALA A 441 4.10 -18.94 -14.80
CA ALA A 441 4.86 -19.43 -15.94
C ALA A 441 4.63 -18.63 -17.24
N GLN A 442 3.64 -17.74 -17.29
CA GLN A 442 3.34 -16.94 -18.47
C GLN A 442 4.32 -15.76 -18.60
N GLN A 443 4.61 -15.36 -19.85
CA GLN A 443 5.34 -14.13 -20.15
C GLN A 443 4.34 -13.00 -20.46
N PRO A 444 4.52 -11.78 -19.91
CA PRO A 444 5.62 -11.31 -19.06
C PRO A 444 5.41 -11.52 -17.54
N VAL A 445 4.40 -12.30 -17.12
CA VAL A 445 3.97 -12.44 -15.71
C VAL A 445 5.12 -12.84 -14.77
N ALA A 446 6.00 -13.75 -15.19
CA ALA A 446 7.15 -14.16 -14.38
C ALA A 446 8.07 -12.98 -14.02
N GLU A 447 8.34 -12.10 -14.98
CA GLU A 447 9.23 -10.94 -14.82
C GLU A 447 8.59 -9.87 -13.94
N VAL A 448 7.36 -9.46 -14.28
CA VAL A 448 6.66 -8.43 -13.49
C VAL A 448 6.31 -8.91 -12.08
N GLY A 449 6.08 -10.22 -11.90
CA GLY A 449 5.90 -10.85 -10.59
C GLY A 449 7.16 -10.78 -9.72
N GLN A 450 8.35 -11.01 -10.29
CA GLN A 450 9.62 -10.83 -9.58
C GLN A 450 9.78 -9.38 -9.10
N ILE A 451 9.53 -8.40 -9.98
CA ILE A 451 9.62 -6.97 -9.66
C ILE A 451 8.65 -6.62 -8.53
N LEU A 452 7.39 -7.09 -8.60
CA LEU A 452 6.39 -6.86 -7.55
C LEU A 452 6.84 -7.41 -6.19
N PHE A 453 7.22 -8.68 -6.14
CA PHE A 453 7.56 -9.34 -4.88
C PHE A 453 8.83 -8.75 -4.27
N GLU A 454 9.81 -8.38 -5.10
CA GLU A 454 11.00 -7.67 -4.65
C GLU A 454 10.62 -6.30 -4.05
N ALA A 455 9.76 -5.51 -4.73
CA ALA A 455 9.31 -4.22 -4.22
C ALA A 455 8.49 -4.33 -2.92
N LEU A 456 7.63 -5.35 -2.79
CA LEU A 456 6.84 -5.57 -1.57
C LEU A 456 7.70 -5.97 -0.36
N LEU A 457 8.68 -6.85 -0.58
CA LEU A 457 9.57 -7.34 0.50
C LEU A 457 10.61 -6.29 0.93
N ASN A 458 10.90 -5.31 0.07
CA ASN A 458 11.80 -4.20 0.37
C ASN A 458 11.07 -2.91 0.78
N ASP A 459 9.77 -2.98 1.01
CA ASP A 459 8.95 -1.85 1.45
C ASP A 459 8.82 -0.68 0.44
N GLU A 460 8.91 -0.99 -0.86
CA GLU A 460 8.91 -0.02 -1.97
C GLU A 460 7.58 0.03 -2.74
N ALA A 461 6.68 -0.94 -2.50
CA ALA A 461 5.35 -0.99 -3.10
C ALA A 461 4.25 -1.14 -2.04
N GLU A 462 3.04 -0.70 -2.35
CA GLU A 462 1.89 -0.83 -1.46
C GLU A 462 1.31 -2.26 -1.50
N ASP A 463 1.24 -2.93 -0.35
CA ASP A 463 0.62 -4.25 -0.26
C ASP A 463 -0.92 -4.15 -0.27
N GLY A 464 -1.56 -4.82 -1.22
CA GLY A 464 -3.01 -4.90 -1.28
C GLY A 464 -3.51 -5.69 -2.49
N ARG A 465 -4.81 -5.99 -2.51
CA ARG A 465 -5.44 -6.89 -3.48
C ARG A 465 -5.35 -6.45 -4.95
N MET A 466 -5.05 -5.18 -5.22
CA MET A 466 -4.80 -4.72 -6.60
C MET A 466 -3.51 -5.31 -7.19
N ASN A 467 -2.59 -5.80 -6.35
CA ASN A 467 -1.37 -6.46 -6.79
C ASN A 467 -1.66 -7.72 -7.62
N ALA A 468 -2.85 -8.32 -7.48
CA ALA A 468 -3.30 -9.41 -8.35
C ALA A 468 -3.34 -9.03 -9.83
N LEU A 469 -3.45 -7.74 -10.18
CA LEU A 469 -3.40 -7.29 -11.58
C LEU A 469 -2.02 -7.51 -12.23
N VAL A 470 -0.94 -7.59 -11.45
CA VAL A 470 0.38 -7.98 -11.96
C VAL A 470 0.33 -9.41 -12.51
N ILE A 471 -0.36 -10.31 -11.79
CA ILE A 471 -0.43 -11.72 -12.12
C ILE A 471 -1.51 -12.01 -13.17
N GLU A 472 -2.72 -11.47 -12.99
CA GLU A 472 -3.87 -11.76 -13.85
C GLU A 472 -3.82 -10.99 -15.18
N ALA A 473 -3.24 -9.78 -15.19
CA ALA A 473 -3.19 -8.92 -16.38
C ALA A 473 -1.78 -8.70 -16.94
N GLY A 474 -0.74 -9.26 -16.31
CA GLY A 474 0.66 -9.12 -16.75
C GLY A 474 1.18 -7.68 -16.69
N LEU A 475 0.61 -6.85 -15.80
CA LEU A 475 0.95 -5.44 -15.68
C LEU A 475 2.20 -5.23 -14.82
N HIS A 476 3.00 -4.23 -15.19
CA HIS A 476 4.11 -3.77 -14.35
C HIS A 476 3.58 -3.14 -13.05
N PRO A 477 4.25 -3.28 -11.89
CA PRO A 477 3.77 -2.70 -10.62
C PRO A 477 3.49 -1.20 -10.68
N LYS A 478 4.31 -0.43 -11.41
CA LYS A 478 4.08 1.01 -11.68
C LYS A 478 2.76 1.28 -12.42
N GLN A 479 2.32 0.39 -13.32
CA GLN A 479 1.03 0.51 -14.00
C GLN A 479 -0.12 0.17 -13.04
N VAL A 480 0.04 -0.82 -12.18
CA VAL A 480 -0.95 -1.14 -11.13
C VAL A 480 -1.12 0.03 -10.16
N GLN A 481 -0.04 0.77 -9.85
CA GLN A 481 -0.09 1.99 -9.05
C GLN A 481 -0.99 3.07 -9.68
N VAL A 482 -1.04 3.19 -11.01
CA VAL A 482 -1.96 4.11 -11.70
C VAL A 482 -3.42 3.74 -11.42
N ILE A 483 -3.79 2.46 -11.59
CA ILE A 483 -5.15 1.98 -11.28
C ILE A 483 -5.48 2.22 -9.80
N ARG A 484 -4.52 1.95 -8.91
CA ARG A 484 -4.66 2.18 -7.47
C ARG A 484 -4.92 3.64 -7.14
N ALA A 485 -4.18 4.55 -7.77
CA ALA A 485 -4.37 5.99 -7.59
C ALA A 485 -5.76 6.45 -8.02
N TYR A 486 -6.21 6.06 -9.22
CA TYR A 486 -7.56 6.39 -9.71
C TYR A 486 -8.66 5.82 -8.81
N ALA A 487 -8.50 4.57 -8.35
CA ALA A 487 -9.45 3.96 -7.42
C ALA A 487 -9.47 4.65 -6.04
N SER A 488 -8.30 5.08 -5.52
CA SER A 488 -8.23 5.83 -4.26
C SER A 488 -8.89 7.21 -4.40
N TYR A 489 -8.61 7.92 -5.50
CA TYR A 489 -9.26 9.20 -5.79
C TYR A 489 -10.78 9.05 -5.89
N TRP A 490 -11.26 8.02 -6.60
CA TRP A 490 -12.71 7.80 -6.75
C TRP A 490 -13.37 7.45 -5.41
N ARG A 491 -12.71 6.68 -4.53
CA ARG A 491 -13.17 6.49 -3.15
C ARG A 491 -13.35 7.83 -2.43
N GLN A 492 -12.36 8.71 -2.51
CA GLN A 492 -12.41 10.06 -1.91
C GLN A 492 -13.46 10.98 -2.56
N ALA A 493 -13.93 10.66 -3.76
CA ALA A 493 -15.05 11.34 -4.42
C ALA A 493 -16.43 10.86 -3.94
N GLY A 494 -16.52 9.92 -3.00
CA GLY A 494 -17.78 9.39 -2.47
C GLY A 494 -18.29 8.13 -3.19
N CYS A 495 -17.40 7.36 -3.82
CA CYS A 495 -17.77 6.09 -4.44
C CYS A 495 -18.35 5.10 -3.41
N ARG A 496 -19.40 4.36 -3.82
CA ARG A 496 -20.05 3.32 -3.00
C ARG A 496 -19.23 2.03 -2.86
N PHE A 497 -18.23 1.82 -3.72
CA PHE A 497 -17.43 0.59 -3.75
C PHE A 497 -16.19 0.71 -2.88
N SER A 498 -15.88 -0.34 -2.12
CA SER A 498 -14.60 -0.43 -1.42
C SER A 498 -13.44 -0.72 -2.38
N LEU A 499 -12.22 -0.29 -2.04
CA LEU A 499 -11.00 -0.63 -2.80
C LEU A 499 -10.83 -2.14 -2.98
N ARG A 500 -11.21 -2.92 -1.95
CA ARG A 500 -11.23 -4.38 -2.02
C ARG A 500 -12.18 -4.91 -3.10
N TYR A 501 -13.40 -4.40 -3.14
CA TYR A 501 -14.39 -4.81 -4.15
C TYR A 501 -13.95 -4.38 -5.55
N MET A 502 -13.44 -3.17 -5.71
CA MET A 502 -12.87 -2.71 -6.99
C MET A 502 -11.75 -3.63 -7.48
N ALA A 503 -10.80 -4.00 -6.61
CA ALA A 503 -9.73 -4.94 -6.96
C ALA A 503 -10.26 -6.32 -7.37
N ASP A 504 -11.24 -6.85 -6.63
CA ASP A 504 -11.83 -8.17 -6.91
C ASP A 504 -12.66 -8.19 -8.21
N SER A 505 -13.22 -7.05 -8.64
CA SER A 505 -13.91 -6.90 -9.93
C SER A 505 -12.92 -6.73 -11.09
N LEU A 506 -11.92 -5.85 -10.93
CA LEU A 506 -10.94 -5.55 -11.99
C LEU A 506 -10.09 -6.77 -12.35
N LYS A 507 -9.69 -7.59 -11.38
CA LYS A 507 -8.89 -8.80 -11.64
C LYS A 507 -9.63 -9.86 -12.48
N LYS A 508 -10.97 -9.81 -12.55
CA LYS A 508 -11.78 -10.68 -13.42
C LYS A 508 -11.85 -10.16 -14.85
N GLN A 509 -11.36 -8.94 -15.11
CA GLN A 509 -11.42 -8.25 -16.40
C GLN A 509 -10.02 -7.84 -16.92
N PRO A 510 -9.03 -8.74 -16.98
CA PRO A 510 -7.64 -8.39 -17.28
C PRO A 510 -7.44 -7.75 -18.67
N GLN A 511 -8.31 -8.06 -19.64
CA GLN A 511 -8.25 -7.46 -20.97
C GLN A 511 -8.62 -5.96 -20.94
N HIS A 512 -9.74 -5.61 -20.32
CA HIS A 512 -10.16 -4.22 -20.18
C HIS A 512 -9.17 -3.40 -19.33
N VAL A 513 -8.62 -3.98 -18.26
CA VAL A 513 -7.61 -3.28 -17.45
C VAL A 513 -6.34 -2.99 -18.25
N ARG A 514 -5.89 -3.92 -19.11
CA ARG A 514 -4.78 -3.65 -20.05
C ARG A 514 -5.12 -2.53 -21.02
N SER A 515 -6.31 -2.50 -21.59
CA SER A 515 -6.73 -1.42 -22.49
C SER A 515 -6.83 -0.06 -21.77
N LEU A 516 -7.26 -0.03 -20.50
CA LEU A 516 -7.23 1.20 -19.69
C LEU A 516 -5.79 1.72 -19.54
N ILE A 517 -4.85 0.83 -19.18
CA ILE A 517 -3.45 1.20 -19.03
C ILE A 517 -2.82 1.61 -20.36
N GLU A 518 -3.07 0.88 -21.45
CA GLU A 518 -2.58 1.22 -22.78
C GLU A 518 -3.09 2.58 -23.25
N GLY A 519 -4.39 2.86 -23.05
CA GLY A 519 -4.99 4.16 -23.32
C GLY A 519 -4.36 5.27 -22.47
N PHE A 520 -4.18 5.04 -21.17
CA PHE A 520 -3.51 6.00 -20.28
C PHE A 520 -2.06 6.26 -20.70
N THR A 521 -1.24 5.22 -20.86
CA THR A 521 0.18 5.40 -21.17
C THR A 521 0.37 6.06 -22.53
N THR A 522 -0.38 5.66 -23.56
CA THR A 522 -0.26 6.26 -24.90
C THR A 522 -0.75 7.70 -24.94
N ARG A 523 -1.79 8.04 -24.16
CA ARG A 523 -2.31 9.41 -24.08
C ARG A 523 -1.32 10.40 -23.45
N PHE A 524 -0.44 9.95 -22.56
CA PHE A 524 0.47 10.81 -21.81
C PHE A 524 1.96 10.58 -22.12
N ASP A 525 2.30 9.68 -23.05
CA ASP A 525 3.68 9.44 -23.47
C ASP A 525 4.25 10.63 -24.24
N PRO A 526 5.27 11.37 -23.72
CA PRO A 526 5.85 12.50 -24.41
C PRO A 526 6.50 12.17 -25.77
N ALA A 527 6.77 10.88 -26.05
CA ALA A 527 7.33 10.42 -27.32
C ALA A 527 6.26 10.04 -28.36
N ALA A 528 4.98 9.98 -27.98
CA ALA A 528 3.89 9.62 -28.89
C ALA A 528 3.51 10.78 -29.83
N SER A 529 2.97 10.45 -31.00
CA SER A 529 2.45 11.44 -31.96
C SER A 529 1.05 11.92 -31.59
N ALA A 530 0.62 13.05 -32.17
CA ALA A 530 -0.73 13.58 -31.97
C ALA A 530 -1.83 12.56 -32.36
N ASP A 531 -1.62 11.78 -33.44
CA ASP A 531 -2.56 10.73 -33.87
C ASP A 531 -2.64 9.59 -32.85
N GLN A 532 -1.51 9.22 -32.22
CA GLN A 532 -1.48 8.21 -31.17
C GLN A 532 -2.20 8.70 -29.91
N HIS A 533 -2.01 9.96 -29.52
CA HIS A 533 -2.76 10.57 -28.43
C HIS A 533 -4.27 10.58 -28.71
N ALA A 534 -4.68 10.94 -29.92
CA ALA A 534 -6.09 10.91 -30.32
C ALA A 534 -6.68 9.48 -30.26
N ALA A 535 -5.98 8.50 -30.83
CA ALA A 535 -6.41 7.10 -30.81
C ALA A 535 -6.53 6.54 -29.38
N ALA A 536 -5.60 6.91 -28.48
CA ALA A 536 -5.65 6.55 -27.07
C ALA A 536 -6.85 7.17 -26.35
N SER A 537 -7.20 8.42 -26.69
CA SER A 537 -8.38 9.12 -26.19
C SER A 537 -9.68 8.46 -26.64
N ASP A 538 -9.74 8.05 -27.91
CA ASP A 538 -10.88 7.31 -28.47
C ASP A 538 -11.03 5.93 -27.80
N MET A 539 -9.92 5.25 -27.53
CA MET A 539 -9.92 3.98 -26.79
C MET A 539 -10.53 4.13 -25.39
N LEU A 540 -10.07 5.13 -24.62
CA LEU A 540 -10.62 5.41 -23.30
C LEU A 540 -12.09 5.85 -23.37
N THR A 541 -12.47 6.61 -24.40
CA THR A 541 -13.87 7.02 -24.63
C THR A 541 -14.78 5.82 -24.85
N LYS A 542 -14.34 4.84 -25.66
CA LYS A 542 -15.06 3.57 -25.86
C LYS A 542 -15.19 2.78 -24.56
N LEU A 543 -14.14 2.73 -23.74
CA LEU A 543 -14.16 2.06 -22.43
C LEU A 543 -15.05 2.79 -21.40
N SER A 544 -15.21 4.11 -21.53
CA SER A 544 -16.16 4.89 -20.72
C SER A 544 -17.62 4.76 -21.19
N GLY A 545 -17.84 4.14 -22.35
CA GLY A 545 -19.17 3.89 -22.92
C GLY A 545 -19.86 2.68 -22.28
N ASN A 546 -20.68 1.98 -23.08
CA ASN A 546 -21.27 0.71 -22.69
C ASN A 546 -20.31 -0.44 -23.02
N LEU A 547 -20.08 -1.32 -22.06
CA LEU A 547 -19.25 -2.52 -22.21
C LEU A 547 -20.17 -3.73 -22.34
N GLU A 548 -20.66 -4.00 -23.56
CA GLU A 548 -21.65 -5.05 -23.83
C GLU A 548 -21.16 -6.47 -23.46
N ASP A 549 -19.85 -6.67 -23.40
CA ASP A 549 -19.19 -7.92 -23.02
C ASP A 549 -19.07 -8.13 -21.50
N VAL A 550 -19.37 -7.10 -20.69
CA VAL A 550 -19.30 -7.15 -19.22
C VAL A 550 -20.69 -7.39 -18.62
N ASN A 551 -21.00 -8.65 -18.31
CA ASN A 551 -22.30 -9.09 -17.77
C ASN A 551 -22.55 -8.75 -16.28
N HIS A 552 -21.94 -7.70 -15.72
CA HIS A 552 -22.11 -7.31 -14.31
C HIS A 552 -22.05 -5.79 -14.14
N ALA A 553 -23.20 -5.18 -13.81
CA ALA A 553 -23.38 -3.73 -13.75
C ALA A 553 -22.32 -3.01 -12.88
N ASP A 554 -21.99 -3.54 -11.70
CA ASP A 554 -20.96 -2.90 -10.87
C ASP A 554 -19.56 -2.93 -11.50
N THR A 555 -19.22 -3.99 -12.24
CA THR A 555 -17.91 -4.11 -12.90
C THR A 555 -17.82 -3.11 -14.05
N GLU A 556 -18.91 -2.97 -14.81
CA GLU A 556 -19.05 -1.96 -15.85
C GLU A 556 -18.92 -0.53 -15.27
N ASP A 557 -19.60 -0.24 -14.17
CA ASP A 557 -19.54 1.05 -13.46
C ASP A 557 -18.11 1.39 -12.99
N ILE A 558 -17.38 0.40 -12.46
CA ILE A 558 -15.98 0.55 -12.05
C ILE A 558 -15.07 0.86 -13.25
N LEU A 559 -15.16 0.08 -14.33
CA LEU A 559 -14.34 0.28 -15.53
C LEU A 559 -14.64 1.63 -16.19
N ARG A 560 -15.92 1.98 -16.32
CA ARG A 560 -16.39 3.26 -16.85
C ARG A 560 -15.85 4.43 -16.05
N SER A 561 -15.95 4.35 -14.72
CA SER A 561 -15.52 5.45 -13.84
C SER A 561 -14.01 5.66 -13.88
N ILE A 562 -13.21 4.59 -13.92
CA ILE A 562 -11.75 4.70 -14.08
C ILE A 562 -11.40 5.29 -15.46
N ALA A 563 -12.06 4.84 -16.54
CA ALA A 563 -11.87 5.41 -17.88
C ALA A 563 -12.22 6.90 -17.93
N ALA A 564 -13.33 7.31 -17.29
CA ALA A 564 -13.75 8.71 -17.21
C ALA A 564 -12.73 9.58 -16.47
N LEU A 565 -12.13 9.07 -15.39
CA LEU A 565 -11.06 9.77 -14.67
C LEU A 565 -9.78 9.90 -15.52
N MET A 566 -9.40 8.85 -16.26
CA MET A 566 -8.27 8.89 -17.19
C MET A 566 -8.49 9.91 -18.32
N LEU A 567 -9.70 9.98 -18.88
CA LEU A 567 -10.07 10.99 -19.88
C LEU A 567 -10.02 12.41 -19.33
N ALA A 568 -10.52 12.63 -18.11
CA ALA A 568 -10.49 13.92 -17.44
C ALA A 568 -9.09 14.32 -16.93
N THR A 569 -8.09 13.43 -17.03
CA THR A 569 -6.71 13.78 -16.69
C THR A 569 -6.15 14.70 -17.77
N LEU A 570 -5.53 15.79 -17.34
CA LEU A 570 -4.94 16.83 -18.19
C LEU A 570 -3.42 16.76 -18.21
N ARG A 571 -2.82 16.38 -17.07
CA ARG A 571 -1.37 16.24 -16.88
C ARG A 571 -1.10 15.12 -15.89
N THR A 572 0.04 14.43 -16.04
CA THR A 572 0.52 13.46 -15.06
C THR A 572 2.04 13.44 -14.96
N SER A 573 2.56 13.17 -13.75
CA SER A 573 4.01 13.03 -13.52
C SER A 573 4.56 11.65 -13.91
N TYR A 574 3.71 10.72 -14.37
CA TYR A 574 4.09 9.31 -14.57
C TYR A 574 5.35 9.09 -15.44
N PHE A 575 5.57 9.96 -16.42
CA PHE A 575 6.71 9.90 -17.36
C PHE A 575 7.94 10.72 -16.93
N GLN A 576 7.84 11.49 -15.85
CA GLN A 576 8.94 12.34 -15.38
C GLN A 576 10.05 11.49 -14.74
N SER A 577 11.24 11.51 -15.33
CA SER A 577 12.41 10.75 -14.89
C SER A 577 13.00 11.26 -13.56
N ALA A 578 12.80 12.53 -13.26
CA ALA A 578 13.25 13.16 -12.01
C ALA A 578 12.40 12.77 -10.80
N GLN A 579 11.25 12.14 -11.00
CA GLN A 579 10.37 11.74 -9.90
C GLN A 579 10.97 10.55 -9.15
N GLN A 580 11.32 10.76 -7.89
CA GLN A 580 11.85 9.72 -7.02
C GLN A 580 10.70 8.93 -6.35
N GLY A 581 10.84 7.60 -6.30
CA GLY A 581 9.93 6.73 -5.57
C GLY A 581 8.65 6.36 -6.33
N ASP A 582 7.56 6.16 -5.59
CA ASP A 582 6.29 5.59 -6.07
C ASP A 582 5.16 6.64 -6.23
N THR A 583 5.52 7.93 -6.16
CA THR A 583 4.58 9.03 -6.25
C THR A 583 4.09 9.20 -7.69
N ILE A 584 2.78 9.39 -7.88
CA ILE A 584 2.17 9.76 -9.15
C ILE A 584 1.23 10.92 -8.91
N ILE A 585 1.37 11.95 -9.73
CA ILE A 585 0.58 13.17 -9.65
C ILE A 585 -0.35 13.22 -10.86
N PHE A 586 -1.59 13.64 -10.64
CA PHE A 586 -2.60 13.83 -11.67
C PHE A 586 -3.22 15.21 -11.56
N LYS A 587 -3.42 15.88 -12.67
CA LYS A 587 -4.24 17.08 -12.77
C LYS A 587 -5.55 16.73 -13.48
N PHE A 588 -6.68 16.92 -12.82
CA PHE A 588 -8.00 16.60 -13.38
C PHE A 588 -8.77 17.85 -13.83
N ASP A 589 -9.46 17.73 -14.95
CA ASP A 589 -10.65 18.53 -15.27
C ASP A 589 -11.81 18.05 -14.41
N SER A 590 -11.92 18.60 -13.20
CA SER A 590 -12.95 18.17 -12.25
C SER A 590 -14.34 18.70 -12.61
N SER A 591 -14.42 19.84 -13.31
CA SER A 591 -15.67 20.34 -13.89
C SER A 591 -16.25 19.37 -14.93
N ALA A 592 -15.36 18.69 -15.66
CA ALA A 592 -15.57 17.56 -16.57
C ALA A 592 -16.38 16.38 -16.01
N LEU A 593 -16.17 16.09 -14.71
CA LEU A 593 -16.43 14.77 -14.15
C LEU A 593 -17.81 14.65 -13.52
N MET A 594 -18.76 14.05 -14.26
CA MET A 594 -20.13 13.86 -13.78
C MET A 594 -20.24 13.02 -12.50
N LEU A 595 -19.29 12.10 -12.28
CA LEU A 595 -19.21 11.25 -11.09
C LEU A 595 -18.85 12.01 -9.80
N LEU A 596 -18.34 13.25 -9.89
CA LEU A 596 -18.01 14.05 -8.72
C LEU A 596 -19.27 14.75 -8.16
N PRO A 597 -19.43 14.82 -6.81
CA PRO A 597 -20.50 15.57 -6.19
C PRO A 597 -20.36 17.08 -6.44
N GLN A 598 -21.48 17.79 -6.47
CA GLN A 598 -21.50 19.25 -6.61
C GLN A 598 -21.05 19.97 -5.32
N PRO A 599 -20.42 21.15 -5.42
CA PRO A 599 -19.92 21.79 -6.63
C PRO A 599 -18.64 21.12 -7.12
N ARG A 600 -18.45 21.08 -8.43
CA ARG A 600 -17.25 20.52 -9.06
C ARG A 600 -16.21 21.62 -9.26
N PRO A 601 -15.01 21.50 -8.67
CA PRO A 601 -13.94 22.47 -8.86
C PRO A 601 -13.54 22.58 -10.34
N TYR A 602 -12.96 23.71 -10.72
CA TYR A 602 -12.38 23.90 -12.06
C TYR A 602 -11.30 22.84 -12.31
N ARG A 603 -10.34 22.70 -11.40
CA ARG A 603 -9.24 21.72 -11.50
C ARG A 603 -8.89 21.13 -10.15
N GLU A 604 -8.41 19.90 -10.16
CA GLU A 604 -7.87 19.22 -8.98
C GLU A 604 -6.50 18.64 -9.28
N ILE A 605 -5.53 18.92 -8.41
CA ILE A 605 -4.25 18.21 -8.40
C ILE A 605 -4.33 17.12 -7.34
N PHE A 606 -4.18 15.87 -7.73
CA PHE A 606 -4.15 14.72 -6.84
C PHE A 606 -2.75 14.11 -6.83
N VAL A 607 -2.17 13.99 -5.64
CA VAL A 607 -0.87 13.36 -5.40
C VAL A 607 -1.10 12.05 -4.68
N PHE A 608 -0.65 10.96 -5.28
CA PHE A 608 -0.78 9.62 -4.73
C PHE A 608 0.60 9.00 -4.57
N SER A 609 0.90 8.51 -3.37
CA SER A 609 2.09 7.71 -3.06
C SER A 609 1.75 6.73 -1.95
N ARG A 610 2.63 5.79 -1.63
CA ARG A 610 2.50 4.89 -0.48
C ARG A 610 2.68 5.64 0.85
N ARG A 611 3.49 6.70 0.89
CA ARG A 611 3.75 7.48 2.11
C ARG A 611 2.60 8.43 2.47
N PHE A 612 1.94 9.00 1.47
CA PHE A 612 0.86 9.98 1.65
C PHE A 612 -0.07 10.12 0.44
N GLU A 613 -1.25 10.69 0.67
CA GLU A 613 -2.17 11.14 -0.37
C GLU A 613 -2.51 12.61 -0.15
N GLY A 614 -2.73 13.38 -1.22
CA GLY A 614 -3.09 14.78 -1.11
C GLY A 614 -3.86 15.31 -2.31
N VAL A 615 -4.73 16.29 -2.07
CA VAL A 615 -5.51 16.97 -3.12
C VAL A 615 -5.35 18.48 -3.01
N HIS A 616 -5.38 19.18 -4.14
CA HIS A 616 -5.50 20.64 -4.21
C HIS A 616 -6.57 21.02 -5.22
N LEU A 617 -7.69 21.54 -4.71
CA LEU A 617 -8.90 21.89 -5.45
C LEU A 617 -8.88 23.38 -5.78
N ARG A 618 -9.13 23.74 -7.03
CA ARG A 618 -9.14 25.13 -7.52
C ARG A 618 -10.48 25.49 -8.13
N GLY A 619 -11.00 26.68 -7.79
CA GLY A 619 -12.21 27.25 -8.39
C GLY A 619 -11.98 27.99 -9.72
N GLY A 620 -10.73 28.21 -10.13
CA GLY A 620 -10.39 28.93 -11.37
C GLY A 620 -8.89 28.89 -11.71
N PRO A 621 -8.49 29.50 -12.85
CA PRO A 621 -7.09 29.52 -13.32
C PRO A 621 -6.18 30.38 -12.43
N VAL A 622 -6.67 31.49 -11.89
CA VAL A 622 -5.97 32.21 -10.81
C VAL A 622 -6.70 31.87 -9.53
N ALA A 623 -6.12 31.02 -8.69
CA ALA A 623 -6.77 30.55 -7.46
C ALA A 623 -5.78 30.42 -6.31
N ARG A 624 -6.28 30.60 -5.09
CA ARG A 624 -5.46 30.63 -3.88
C ARG A 624 -6.15 29.92 -2.72
N GLY A 625 -5.37 29.15 -1.98
CA GLY A 625 -5.91 28.30 -0.93
C GLY A 625 -4.90 27.84 0.11
N GLY A 626 -5.37 27.71 1.35
CA GLY A 626 -4.60 27.07 2.41
C GLY A 626 -4.44 25.56 2.19
N LEU A 627 -3.33 24.98 2.67
CA LEU A 627 -3.09 23.54 2.67
C LEU A 627 -3.25 22.95 4.08
N ARG A 628 -4.20 22.05 4.26
CA ARG A 628 -4.48 21.40 5.55
C ARG A 628 -3.77 20.06 5.70
N TRP A 629 -3.15 19.83 6.85
CA TRP A 629 -2.81 18.46 7.26
C TRP A 629 -4.04 17.85 7.93
N SER A 630 -4.67 16.88 7.26
CA SER A 630 -5.89 16.22 7.74
C SER A 630 -5.55 14.90 8.46
N ASP A 631 -6.34 14.58 9.48
CA ASP A 631 -6.39 13.29 10.15
C ASP A 631 -7.51 12.38 9.59
N ARG A 632 -8.30 12.86 8.61
CA ARG A 632 -9.45 12.16 8.04
C ARG A 632 -9.08 11.30 6.83
N MET A 633 -8.42 10.17 7.06
CA MET A 633 -7.95 9.28 5.99
C MET A 633 -9.06 8.80 5.03
N GLU A 634 -10.30 8.64 5.50
CA GLU A 634 -11.40 8.09 4.69
C GLU A 634 -12.14 9.12 3.84
N ASP A 635 -12.09 10.42 4.17
CA ASP A 635 -12.88 11.46 3.48
C ASP A 635 -12.24 12.87 3.47
N TYR A 636 -10.91 12.96 3.50
CA TYR A 636 -10.19 14.24 3.48
C TYR A 636 -10.53 15.10 2.25
N ARG A 637 -10.85 14.51 1.09
CA ARG A 637 -11.28 15.31 -0.08
C ARG A 637 -12.61 16.01 0.18
N THR A 638 -13.56 15.35 0.86
CA THR A 638 -14.84 15.96 1.25
C THR A 638 -14.62 17.09 2.25
N GLU A 639 -13.69 16.93 3.20
CA GLU A 639 -13.28 18.01 4.09
C GLU A 639 -12.73 19.21 3.31
N VAL A 640 -11.75 18.97 2.43
CA VAL A 640 -11.11 20.02 1.62
C VAL A 640 -12.13 20.70 0.72
N LEU A 641 -13.04 19.96 0.07
CA LEU A 641 -14.11 20.51 -0.75
C LEU A 641 -15.02 21.43 0.06
N GLY A 642 -15.38 21.06 1.30
CA GLY A 642 -16.16 21.92 2.19
C GLY A 642 -15.47 23.26 2.47
N LEU A 643 -14.14 23.25 2.63
CA LEU A 643 -13.35 24.47 2.81
C LEU A 643 -13.26 25.32 1.54
N VAL A 644 -13.14 24.69 0.36
CA VAL A 644 -13.18 25.41 -0.92
C VAL A 644 -14.49 26.18 -1.07
N LYS A 645 -15.64 25.58 -0.72
CA LYS A 645 -16.96 26.25 -0.80
C LYS A 645 -16.97 27.54 0.01
N ALA A 646 -16.58 27.46 1.28
CA ALA A 646 -16.49 28.64 2.14
C ALA A 646 -15.51 29.68 1.59
N GLN A 647 -14.38 29.23 1.04
CA GLN A 647 -13.39 30.11 0.43
C GLN A 647 -13.88 30.79 -0.85
N MET A 648 -14.76 30.15 -1.65
CA MET A 648 -15.27 30.74 -2.89
C MET A 648 -16.15 31.97 -2.65
N VAL A 649 -16.98 31.95 -1.60
CA VAL A 649 -17.78 33.11 -1.18
C VAL A 649 -16.86 34.19 -0.60
N LYS A 650 -15.91 33.80 0.26
CA LYS A 650 -14.94 34.73 0.88
C LYS A 650 -14.03 35.41 -0.14
N ASN A 651 -13.65 34.72 -1.21
CA ASN A 651 -12.78 35.25 -2.26
C ASN A 651 -13.52 36.06 -3.34
N ALA A 652 -14.82 36.31 -3.17
CA ALA A 652 -15.57 37.15 -4.12
C ALA A 652 -14.99 38.58 -4.22
N VAL A 653 -14.31 39.04 -3.17
CA VAL A 653 -13.77 40.40 -3.06
C VAL A 653 -12.32 40.53 -3.52
N ILE A 654 -11.58 39.43 -3.69
CA ILE A 654 -10.16 39.45 -4.08
C ILE A 654 -9.96 38.87 -5.48
N VAL A 655 -8.76 38.96 -6.04
CA VAL A 655 -8.46 38.49 -7.40
C VAL A 655 -8.61 36.97 -7.55
N PRO A 656 -7.89 36.13 -6.79
CA PRO A 656 -7.90 34.70 -7.00
C PRO A 656 -9.24 34.07 -6.63
N ALA A 657 -9.70 33.12 -7.44
CA ALA A 657 -10.78 32.21 -7.06
C ALA A 657 -10.39 31.40 -5.81
N GLY A 658 -11.39 30.86 -5.11
CA GLY A 658 -11.15 29.98 -3.97
C GLY A 658 -10.41 28.71 -4.38
N ALA A 659 -9.34 28.38 -3.66
CA ALA A 659 -8.73 27.06 -3.69
C ALA A 659 -8.55 26.53 -2.26
N LYS A 660 -8.30 25.24 -2.15
CA LYS A 660 -7.87 24.61 -0.91
C LYS A 660 -7.19 23.30 -1.22
N GLY A 661 -6.17 22.96 -0.44
CA GLY A 661 -5.60 21.62 -0.48
C GLY A 661 -5.59 20.96 0.87
N GLY A 662 -5.35 19.67 0.86
CA GLY A 662 -5.07 18.91 2.06
C GLY A 662 -4.41 17.58 1.76
N PHE A 663 -3.65 17.09 2.74
CA PHE A 663 -2.93 15.83 2.63
C PHE A 663 -3.07 15.01 3.92
N VAL A 664 -2.89 13.70 3.77
CA VAL A 664 -2.94 12.69 4.82
C VAL A 664 -1.67 11.84 4.78
N CYS A 665 -1.06 11.59 5.94
CA CYS A 665 0.14 10.75 6.05
C CYS A 665 -0.28 9.29 6.28
N LYS A 666 0.08 8.38 5.36
CA LYS A 666 -0.30 6.95 5.43
C LYS A 666 0.64 6.13 6.31
N MET A 667 1.89 6.55 6.43
CA MET A 667 2.96 5.82 7.12
C MET A 667 3.43 6.48 8.42
N VAL A 668 2.50 6.88 9.29
CA VAL A 668 2.87 7.39 10.63
C VAL A 668 3.00 6.20 11.60
N PRO A 669 4.14 6.01 12.29
CA PRO A 669 4.28 4.92 13.24
C PRO A 669 3.29 5.04 14.39
N LYS A 670 2.63 3.93 14.75
CA LYS A 670 1.72 3.88 15.89
C LYS A 670 2.50 4.19 17.18
N ASP A 671 1.92 5.01 18.04
CA ASP A 671 2.50 5.45 19.33
C ASP A 671 3.82 6.23 19.23
N ALA A 672 4.12 6.82 18.06
CA ALA A 672 5.28 7.68 17.90
C ALA A 672 5.22 8.92 18.80
N ALA A 673 6.38 9.38 19.28
CA ALA A 673 6.49 10.65 19.98
C ALA A 673 6.01 11.82 19.10
N ARG A 674 5.43 12.86 19.71
CA ARG A 674 4.84 14.01 19.00
C ARG A 674 5.81 14.66 17.99
N ASP A 675 7.09 14.72 18.34
CA ASP A 675 8.13 15.31 17.47
C ASP A 675 8.39 14.47 16.22
N VAL A 676 8.28 13.14 16.32
CA VAL A 676 8.41 12.23 15.17
C VAL A 676 7.21 12.39 14.23
N ILE A 677 6.00 12.51 14.78
CA ILE A 677 4.79 12.76 13.98
C ILE A 677 4.89 14.11 13.28
N ALA A 678 5.32 15.16 13.99
CA ALA A 678 5.50 16.49 13.43
C ALA A 678 6.55 16.50 12.29
N ALA A 679 7.68 15.81 12.48
CA ALA A 679 8.72 15.69 11.46
C ALA A 679 8.22 14.95 10.21
N GLU A 680 7.41 13.90 10.38
CA GLU A 680 6.78 13.19 9.24
C GLU A 680 5.81 14.10 8.49
N GLY A 681 4.97 14.85 9.21
CA GLY A 681 4.05 15.81 8.60
C GLY A 681 4.77 16.90 7.81
N GLU A 682 5.89 17.43 8.32
CA GLU A 682 6.72 18.38 7.58
C GLU A 682 7.34 17.74 6.33
N ALA A 683 7.92 16.54 6.45
CA ALA A 683 8.53 15.83 5.34
C ALA A 683 7.52 15.55 4.21
N VAL A 684 6.31 15.11 4.56
CA VAL A 684 5.22 14.89 3.61
C VAL A 684 4.74 16.21 3.01
N TYR A 685 4.64 17.29 3.79
CA TYR A 685 4.29 18.61 3.26
C TYR A 685 5.29 19.06 2.18
N ARG A 686 6.59 18.85 2.40
CA ARG A 686 7.63 19.15 1.40
C ARG A 686 7.44 18.35 0.12
N LEU A 687 7.17 17.05 0.22
CA LEU A 687 6.87 16.19 -0.93
C LEU A 687 5.60 16.63 -1.66
N PHE A 688 4.57 17.04 -0.93
CA PHE A 688 3.33 17.52 -1.51
C PHE A 688 3.54 18.82 -2.28
N ILE A 689 4.23 19.82 -1.71
CA ILE A 689 4.58 21.07 -2.41
C ILE A 689 5.42 20.78 -3.66
N ALA A 690 6.43 19.92 -3.56
CA ALA A 690 7.23 19.48 -4.69
C ALA A 690 6.34 18.88 -5.79
N GLY A 691 5.42 17.98 -5.45
CA GLY A 691 4.51 17.37 -6.40
C GLY A 691 3.52 18.35 -7.04
N LEU A 692 3.04 19.37 -6.32
CA LEU A 692 2.21 20.40 -6.93
C LEU A 692 3.00 21.19 -7.99
N LEU A 693 4.27 21.51 -7.73
CA LEU A 693 5.13 22.22 -8.67
C LEU A 693 5.58 21.36 -9.86
N ASP A 694 5.69 20.03 -9.71
CA ASP A 694 6.13 19.12 -10.77
C ASP A 694 5.22 19.10 -12.00
N ILE A 695 3.95 19.50 -11.86
CA ILE A 695 2.96 19.52 -12.95
C ILE A 695 2.42 20.92 -13.30
N THR A 696 2.96 21.96 -12.67
CA THR A 696 2.57 23.36 -12.84
C THR A 696 3.54 24.07 -13.79
N ASP A 697 3.03 24.89 -14.72
CA ASP A 697 3.91 25.65 -15.62
C ASP A 697 4.75 26.67 -14.84
N ASN A 698 5.93 27.03 -15.33
CA ASN A 698 6.75 28.08 -14.75
C ASN A 698 6.78 29.31 -15.68
N ARG A 699 7.16 30.48 -15.15
CA ARG A 699 7.39 31.69 -15.94
C ARG A 699 8.86 32.10 -15.91
N VAL A 700 9.55 32.01 -17.03
CA VAL A 700 10.98 32.31 -17.12
C VAL A 700 11.18 33.46 -18.11
N ARG A 701 11.64 34.62 -17.61
CA ARG A 701 11.85 35.84 -18.40
C ARG A 701 10.64 36.29 -19.23
N GLY A 702 9.43 36.10 -18.67
CA GLY A 702 8.17 36.47 -19.30
C GLY A 702 7.47 35.34 -20.04
N ASP A 703 8.21 34.32 -20.49
CA ASP A 703 7.69 33.17 -21.23
C ASP A 703 7.18 32.07 -20.29
N ILE A 704 6.10 31.41 -20.68
CA ILE A 704 5.56 30.26 -19.94
C ILE A 704 6.26 28.99 -20.43
N VAL A 705 6.82 28.23 -19.48
CA VAL A 705 7.57 27.00 -19.74
C VAL A 705 6.83 25.84 -19.07
N ALA A 706 6.44 24.85 -19.86
CA ALA A 706 5.78 23.65 -19.36
C ALA A 706 6.76 22.74 -18.59
N PRO A 707 6.26 21.89 -17.65
CA PRO A 707 7.08 20.88 -17.00
C PRO A 707 7.72 19.92 -18.00
N ARG A 708 8.94 19.46 -17.70
CA ARG A 708 9.65 18.50 -18.55
C ARG A 708 8.92 17.15 -18.59
N GLU A 709 9.06 16.42 -19.69
CA GLU A 709 8.52 15.06 -19.85
C GLU A 709 7.02 14.94 -19.48
N THR A 710 6.25 15.98 -19.79
CA THR A 710 4.83 16.09 -19.43
C THR A 710 4.02 16.50 -20.65
N VAL A 711 3.00 15.72 -20.98
CA VAL A 711 1.99 16.11 -21.98
C VAL A 711 0.96 17.01 -21.28
N CYS A 712 0.77 18.22 -21.79
CA CYS A 712 -0.21 19.19 -21.29
C CYS A 712 -1.42 19.23 -22.23
N LEU A 713 -2.58 18.76 -21.74
CA LEU A 713 -3.85 18.74 -22.49
C LEU A 713 -4.77 19.92 -22.15
N ASP A 714 -4.26 20.91 -21.42
CA ASP A 714 -4.94 22.14 -21.02
C ASP A 714 -4.12 23.37 -21.41
N ASP A 715 -4.71 24.54 -21.21
CA ASP A 715 -4.05 25.83 -21.43
C ASP A 715 -2.88 26.04 -20.45
N ALA A 716 -2.08 27.08 -20.73
CA ALA A 716 -1.01 27.53 -19.85
C ALA A 716 -1.54 27.84 -18.43
N ASP A 717 -0.91 27.22 -17.43
CA ASP A 717 -1.29 27.29 -16.03
C ASP A 717 -0.07 27.51 -15.12
N PRO A 718 0.54 28.72 -15.16
CA PRO A 718 1.71 29.04 -14.35
C PRO A 718 1.38 29.50 -12.93
N TYR A 719 0.11 29.73 -12.60
CA TYR A 719 -0.29 30.35 -11.34
C TYR A 719 -0.73 29.30 -10.32
N LEU A 720 0.09 29.11 -9.29
CA LEU A 720 -0.21 28.28 -8.13
C LEU A 720 0.26 29.01 -6.87
N VAL A 721 -0.67 29.44 -6.02
CA VAL A 721 -0.37 30.07 -4.73
C VAL A 721 -1.01 29.28 -3.61
N VAL A 722 -0.22 28.96 -2.59
CA VAL A 722 -0.65 28.22 -1.41
C VAL A 722 -0.65 29.14 -0.18
N ALA A 723 -1.30 28.70 0.89
CA ALA A 723 -1.26 29.38 2.18
C ALA A 723 -1.20 28.35 3.31
N ALA A 724 -0.87 28.80 4.51
CA ALA A 724 -0.98 27.97 5.70
C ALA A 724 -2.45 27.74 6.10
N ASP A 725 -2.72 26.58 6.71
CA ASP A 725 -3.99 26.23 7.35
C ASP A 725 -3.71 25.44 8.66
N LYS A 726 -4.75 24.83 9.23
CA LYS A 726 -4.63 23.92 10.37
C LYS A 726 -3.61 22.82 10.07
N GLY A 727 -2.66 22.65 11.00
CA GLY A 727 -1.57 21.67 10.90
C GLY A 727 -0.37 22.12 10.06
N THR A 728 -0.42 23.30 9.41
CA THR A 728 0.65 23.84 8.56
C THR A 728 0.98 25.32 8.85
N ALA A 729 0.53 25.84 9.99
CA ALA A 729 0.62 27.26 10.37
C ALA A 729 2.02 27.89 10.22
N THR A 730 3.09 27.11 10.43
CA THR A 730 4.49 27.56 10.34
C THR A 730 5.19 27.15 9.05
N PHE A 731 4.46 26.61 8.06
CA PHE A 731 5.06 25.98 6.88
C PHE A 731 5.14 26.90 5.65
N SER A 732 4.66 28.15 5.71
CA SER A 732 4.75 29.07 4.57
C SER A 732 6.20 29.31 4.11
N ASP A 733 7.14 29.50 5.03
CA ASP A 733 8.56 29.65 4.69
C ASP A 733 9.16 28.37 4.07
N ILE A 734 8.63 27.19 4.43
CA ILE A 734 9.03 25.91 3.83
C ILE A 734 8.61 25.86 2.36
N ALA A 735 7.35 26.22 2.07
CA ALA A 735 6.83 26.25 0.71
C ALA A 735 7.57 27.29 -0.16
N ASN A 736 7.79 28.50 0.35
CA ASN A 736 8.57 29.55 -0.33
C ASN A 736 10.01 29.11 -0.59
N GLY A 737 10.67 28.46 0.38
CA GLY A 737 12.01 27.92 0.21
C GLY A 737 12.09 26.88 -0.91
N ILE A 738 11.08 26.00 -1.05
CA ILE A 738 11.01 25.03 -2.15
C ILE A 738 10.80 25.73 -3.50
N ALA A 739 9.90 26.71 -3.56
CA ALA A 739 9.65 27.49 -4.79
C ALA A 739 10.92 28.21 -5.27
N LEU A 740 11.64 28.87 -4.35
CA LEU A 740 12.92 29.53 -4.64
C LEU A 740 13.99 28.54 -5.11
N GLN A 741 14.17 27.41 -4.43
CA GLN A 741 15.14 26.37 -4.80
C GLN A 741 14.87 25.80 -6.21
N ARG A 742 13.61 25.73 -6.61
CA ARG A 742 13.18 25.25 -7.93
C ARG A 742 13.16 26.35 -9.01
N GLY A 743 13.49 27.60 -8.65
CA GLY A 743 13.42 28.74 -9.57
C GLY A 743 12.00 29.01 -10.08
N PHE A 744 10.99 28.73 -9.25
CA PHE A 744 9.60 29.02 -9.57
C PHE A 744 9.35 30.54 -9.51
N TRP A 745 8.69 31.08 -10.53
CA TRP A 745 8.62 32.53 -10.76
C TRP A 745 7.95 33.35 -9.65
N LEU A 746 7.06 32.72 -8.87
CA LEU A 746 6.42 33.35 -7.73
C LEU A 746 7.35 33.51 -6.52
N GLY A 747 8.54 32.89 -6.49
CA GLY A 747 9.52 33.08 -5.44
C GLY A 747 8.94 32.94 -4.02
N ASP A 748 9.08 33.98 -3.19
CA ASP A 748 8.52 34.05 -1.84
C ASP A 748 7.09 34.62 -1.77
N ALA A 749 6.45 34.84 -2.92
CA ALA A 749 5.01 35.06 -3.08
C ALA A 749 4.24 33.75 -3.32
N PHE A 750 4.93 32.61 -3.49
CA PHE A 750 4.29 31.30 -3.69
C PHE A 750 3.39 30.89 -2.52
N ALA A 751 3.84 31.16 -1.30
CA ALA A 751 3.10 30.95 -0.06
C ALA A 751 2.97 32.25 0.73
N SER A 752 1.72 32.65 0.97
CA SER A 752 1.44 33.86 1.75
C SER A 752 1.69 33.69 3.25
N GLY A 753 1.98 34.77 3.96
CA GLY A 753 2.18 34.77 5.42
C GLY A 753 3.53 34.18 5.85
N GLY A 754 4.53 34.19 4.95
CA GLY A 754 5.92 33.90 5.30
C GLY A 754 6.61 35.05 6.06
N SER A 755 7.87 34.85 6.40
CA SER A 755 8.72 35.80 7.14
C SER A 755 8.84 37.22 6.53
N ASN A 756 8.70 37.34 5.21
CA ASN A 756 8.69 38.62 4.47
C ASN A 756 7.27 39.13 4.15
N GLY A 757 6.22 38.59 4.78
CA GLY A 757 4.83 39.00 4.58
C GLY A 757 4.30 39.93 5.68
N TYR A 758 3.05 40.38 5.54
CA TYR A 758 2.41 41.16 6.60
C TYR A 758 2.01 40.27 7.77
N ASP A 759 2.37 40.69 8.98
CA ASP A 759 1.95 40.02 10.20
C ASP A 759 0.54 40.49 10.55
N HIS A 760 -0.46 39.67 10.22
CA HIS A 760 -1.88 40.01 10.40
C HIS A 760 -2.23 40.32 11.86
N LYS A 761 -1.52 39.71 12.83
CA LYS A 761 -1.73 39.97 14.25
C LYS A 761 -1.19 41.31 14.66
N LYS A 762 0.02 41.67 14.22
CA LYS A 762 0.60 43.01 14.46
C LYS A 762 -0.21 44.09 13.77
N LEU A 763 -0.68 43.83 12.55
CA LEU A 763 -1.52 44.76 11.80
C LEU A 763 -2.94 44.86 12.41
N GLY A 764 -3.43 43.78 13.02
CA GLY A 764 -4.80 43.66 13.54
C GLY A 764 -5.87 43.71 12.45
N ILE A 765 -5.50 43.41 11.19
CA ILE A 765 -6.30 43.74 10.01
C ILE A 765 -7.63 43.00 9.96
N THR A 766 -7.66 41.74 10.38
CA THR A 766 -8.90 40.95 10.46
C THR A 766 -9.87 41.51 11.49
N ALA A 767 -9.36 41.93 12.65
CA ALA A 767 -10.18 42.57 13.68
C ALA A 767 -10.70 43.94 13.23
N LYS A 768 -9.85 44.75 12.57
CA LYS A 768 -10.24 46.05 12.00
C LYS A 768 -11.31 45.89 10.92
N GLY A 769 -11.18 44.90 10.04
CA GLY A 769 -12.20 44.56 9.04
C GLY A 769 -13.54 44.19 9.66
N ALA A 770 -13.55 43.32 10.66
CA ALA A 770 -14.79 42.96 11.38
C ALA A 770 -15.39 44.17 12.09
N TRP A 771 -14.55 45.11 12.52
CA TRP A 771 -15.00 46.35 13.14
C TRP A 771 -15.65 47.32 12.14
N GLU A 772 -15.32 47.28 10.84
CA GLU A 772 -16.06 48.03 9.81
C GLU A 772 -17.53 47.59 9.76
N ALA A 773 -17.79 46.29 9.85
CA ALA A 773 -19.15 45.75 9.97
C ALA A 773 -19.84 46.18 11.27
N VAL A 774 -19.14 46.12 12.40
CA VAL A 774 -19.67 46.62 13.69
C VAL A 774 -20.07 48.09 13.59
N LYS A 775 -19.20 48.95 13.03
CA LYS A 775 -19.50 50.37 12.81
C LYS A 775 -20.76 50.55 11.95
N ARG A 776 -20.87 49.79 10.85
CA ARG A 776 -22.04 49.84 9.97
C ARG A 776 -23.32 49.42 10.68
N HIS A 777 -23.32 48.30 11.42
CA HIS A 777 -24.51 47.82 12.12
C HIS A 777 -24.99 48.81 13.19
N PHE A 778 -24.09 49.39 13.99
CA PHE A 778 -24.47 50.37 15.00
C PHE A 778 -24.95 51.69 14.39
N TYR A 779 -24.35 52.12 13.29
CA TYR A 779 -24.85 53.26 12.50
C TYR A 779 -26.28 53.03 11.99
N GLU A 780 -26.62 51.81 11.54
CA GLU A 780 -27.96 51.47 11.05
C GLU A 780 -29.04 51.41 12.15
N ILE A 781 -28.64 51.38 13.42
CA ILE A 781 -29.55 51.48 14.57
C ILE A 781 -29.40 52.80 15.31
N ASP A 782 -28.84 53.82 14.64
CA ASP A 782 -28.68 55.20 15.12
C ASP A 782 -27.88 55.30 16.44
N HIS A 783 -26.83 54.47 16.58
CA HIS A 783 -25.95 54.43 17.74
C HIS A 783 -24.51 54.85 17.40
N ASP A 784 -24.01 55.90 18.05
CA ASP A 784 -22.64 56.38 17.89
C ASP A 784 -21.65 55.65 18.81
N LEU A 785 -20.84 54.76 18.21
CA LEU A 785 -19.82 53.98 18.90
C LEU A 785 -18.63 54.80 19.43
N GLY A 786 -18.45 56.04 18.97
CA GLY A 786 -17.37 56.92 19.44
C GLY A 786 -17.68 57.57 20.78
N THR A 787 -18.96 57.84 21.04
CA THR A 787 -19.41 58.64 22.19
C THR A 787 -20.26 57.86 23.19
N THR A 788 -20.98 56.82 22.76
CA THR A 788 -21.96 56.13 23.60
C THR A 788 -21.51 54.69 23.92
N PRO A 789 -21.34 54.33 25.21
CA PRO A 789 -20.95 53.00 25.62
C PRO A 789 -21.91 51.89 25.17
N ILE A 790 -21.34 50.73 24.83
CA ILE A 790 -22.08 49.50 24.50
C ILE A 790 -21.66 48.34 25.39
N THR A 791 -22.60 47.46 25.71
CA THR A 791 -22.33 46.19 26.40
C THR A 791 -21.93 45.10 25.42
N MET A 792 -20.96 44.28 25.79
CA MET A 792 -20.38 43.26 24.92
C MET A 792 -20.15 41.94 25.64
N VAL A 793 -20.50 40.83 24.98
CA VAL A 793 -19.92 39.52 25.27
C VAL A 793 -19.03 39.07 24.12
N GLY A 794 -18.09 38.16 24.37
CA GLY A 794 -17.38 37.56 23.26
C GLY A 794 -16.59 36.30 23.56
N ILE A 795 -16.05 35.74 22.49
CA ILE A 795 -15.32 34.46 22.50
C ILE A 795 -13.86 34.73 22.16
N GLY A 796 -12.96 34.46 23.10
CA GLY A 796 -11.53 34.71 22.99
C GLY A 796 -10.93 35.29 24.28
N ASP A 797 -9.66 35.67 24.17
CA ASP A 797 -8.90 36.36 25.23
C ASP A 797 -7.99 37.45 24.63
N MET A 798 -7.35 38.23 25.51
CA MET A 798 -6.45 39.32 25.11
C MET A 798 -5.17 38.85 24.39
N SER A 799 -4.82 37.57 24.43
CA SER A 799 -3.67 37.04 23.67
C SER A 799 -4.04 36.68 22.23
N GLY A 800 -5.33 36.53 21.94
CA GLY A 800 -5.86 36.21 20.62
C GLY A 800 -5.72 37.37 19.62
N ASP A 801 -5.45 37.03 18.36
CA ASP A 801 -5.31 37.99 17.26
C ASP A 801 -6.61 38.78 17.05
N VAL A 802 -7.70 38.08 16.73
CA VAL A 802 -8.98 38.73 16.41
C VAL A 802 -9.63 39.35 17.64
N PHE A 803 -9.78 38.57 18.72
CA PHE A 803 -10.41 39.07 19.95
C PHE A 803 -9.63 40.22 20.58
N GLY A 804 -8.32 40.03 20.82
CA GLY A 804 -7.48 41.01 21.50
C GLY A 804 -7.41 42.34 20.75
N ASN A 805 -7.18 42.32 19.43
CA ASN A 805 -7.21 43.53 18.61
C ASN A 805 -8.61 44.16 18.60
N GLY A 806 -9.66 43.36 18.39
CA GLY A 806 -11.04 43.85 18.23
C GLY A 806 -11.54 44.62 19.45
N VAL A 807 -11.30 44.10 20.65
CA VAL A 807 -11.74 44.76 21.88
C VAL A 807 -10.94 46.02 22.23
N LEU A 808 -9.85 46.32 21.51
CA LEU A 808 -9.07 47.55 21.65
C LEU A 808 -9.43 48.62 20.60
N LEU A 809 -10.32 48.31 19.65
CA LEU A 809 -10.75 49.26 18.60
C LEU A 809 -11.77 50.29 19.08
N SER A 810 -12.35 50.12 20.28
CA SER A 810 -13.21 51.12 20.89
C SER A 810 -12.96 51.28 22.39
N ARG A 811 -12.89 52.55 22.81
CA ARG A 811 -12.79 52.95 24.23
C ARG A 811 -14.14 52.93 24.95
N GLN A 812 -15.23 52.70 24.23
CA GLN A 812 -16.60 52.74 24.76
C GLN A 812 -17.16 51.34 25.09
N LEU A 813 -16.31 50.29 25.06
CA LEU A 813 -16.74 48.91 25.28
C LEU A 813 -16.83 48.55 26.75
N LYS A 814 -18.02 48.11 27.17
CA LYS A 814 -18.26 47.40 28.43
C LYS A 814 -18.24 45.90 28.18
N LEU A 815 -17.07 45.28 28.29
CA LEU A 815 -16.92 43.82 28.15
C LEU A 815 -17.47 43.13 29.41
N VAL A 816 -18.71 42.64 29.34
CA VAL A 816 -19.40 42.09 30.51
C VAL A 816 -19.10 40.61 30.73
N ALA A 817 -18.81 39.87 29.67
CA ALA A 817 -18.36 38.49 29.76
C ALA A 817 -17.50 38.08 28.55
N ALA A 818 -16.53 37.22 28.79
CA ALA A 818 -15.76 36.57 27.73
C ALA A 818 -15.32 35.17 28.14
N PHE A 819 -15.00 34.31 27.19
CA PHE A 819 -14.43 33.01 27.50
C PHE A 819 -13.48 32.51 26.42
N ASP A 820 -12.50 31.70 26.81
CA ASP A 820 -11.61 30.97 25.91
C ASP A 820 -11.63 29.46 26.24
N HIS A 821 -10.62 28.73 25.77
CA HIS A 821 -10.47 27.30 26.08
C HIS A 821 -10.07 27.03 27.53
N ARG A 822 -9.69 28.06 28.30
CA ARG A 822 -9.13 27.94 29.67
C ARG A 822 -10.05 28.51 30.74
N HIS A 823 -10.61 29.70 30.51
CA HIS A 823 -11.23 30.53 31.51
C HIS A 823 -12.55 31.15 31.03
N ILE A 824 -13.37 31.56 32.00
CA ILE A 824 -14.57 32.37 31.84
C ILE A 824 -14.35 33.65 32.65
N PHE A 825 -14.45 34.81 32.00
CA PHE A 825 -14.35 36.15 32.55
C PHE A 825 -15.73 36.78 32.62
N ILE A 826 -16.09 37.40 33.76
CA ILE A 826 -17.31 38.19 33.93
C ILE A 826 -16.98 39.48 34.68
N ASP A 827 -17.45 40.60 34.15
CA ASP A 827 -17.47 41.89 34.83
C ASP A 827 -18.86 42.53 34.69
N PRO A 828 -19.70 42.58 35.74
CA PRO A 828 -21.08 43.04 35.60
C PRO A 828 -21.25 44.50 35.19
N THR A 829 -20.34 45.38 35.62
CA THR A 829 -20.41 46.83 35.44
C THR A 829 -19.01 47.42 35.21
N PRO A 830 -18.33 47.06 34.11
CA PRO A 830 -16.96 47.50 33.85
C PRO A 830 -16.90 49.02 33.66
N ASP A 831 -15.90 49.66 34.27
CA ASP A 831 -15.53 51.04 33.93
C ASP A 831 -14.82 51.06 32.59
N VAL A 832 -15.31 51.84 31.63
CA VAL A 832 -14.81 51.81 30.25
C VAL A 832 -13.35 52.25 30.13
N ALA A 833 -12.89 53.20 30.94
CA ALA A 833 -11.53 53.73 30.86
C ALA A 833 -10.52 52.81 31.55
N ALA A 834 -10.82 52.37 32.77
CA ALA A 834 -9.96 51.47 33.55
C ALA A 834 -9.87 50.09 32.87
N SER A 835 -11.00 49.52 32.46
CA SER A 835 -11.01 48.20 31.81
C SER A 835 -10.37 48.23 30.42
N PHE A 836 -10.39 49.35 29.68
CA PHE A 836 -9.65 49.49 28.43
C PHE A 836 -8.14 49.48 28.67
N THR A 837 -7.68 50.27 29.65
CA THR A 837 -6.26 50.34 30.01
C THR A 837 -5.74 48.97 30.44
N GLU A 838 -6.54 48.23 31.22
CA GLU A 838 -6.18 46.89 31.66
C GLU A 838 -6.15 45.87 30.51
N ARG A 839 -7.13 45.90 29.61
CA ARG A 839 -7.09 45.08 28.39
C ARG A 839 -5.86 45.39 27.54
N GLN A 840 -5.50 46.67 27.39
CA GLN A 840 -4.30 47.08 26.67
C GLN A 840 -3.02 46.56 27.33
N ARG A 841 -2.93 46.59 28.67
CA ARG A 841 -1.83 45.99 29.42
C ARG A 841 -1.73 44.49 29.15
N LEU A 842 -2.84 43.77 29.24
CA LEU A 842 -2.90 42.32 29.00
C LEU A 842 -2.52 41.92 27.57
N PHE A 843 -2.92 42.72 26.59
CA PHE A 843 -2.56 42.51 25.18
C PHE A 843 -1.04 42.66 24.94
N GLY A 844 -0.39 43.58 25.67
CA GLY A 844 1.05 43.82 25.57
C GLY A 844 1.94 42.80 26.27
N LEU A 845 1.37 41.85 27.03
CA LEU A 845 2.15 40.80 27.70
C LEU A 845 2.66 39.74 26.68
N PRO A 846 3.87 39.19 26.85
CA PRO A 846 4.38 38.11 25.98
C PRO A 846 3.49 36.86 25.96
N ARG A 847 2.84 36.57 27.10
CA ARG A 847 1.78 35.57 27.26
C ARG A 847 0.76 36.13 28.22
N SER A 848 -0.53 36.01 27.89
CA SER A 848 -1.62 36.43 28.76
C SER A 848 -2.80 35.44 28.70
N SER A 849 -3.63 35.55 29.72
CA SER A 849 -4.88 34.84 29.91
C SER A 849 -5.83 35.72 30.72
N TRP A 850 -7.10 35.34 30.81
CA TRP A 850 -8.04 36.05 31.68
C TRP A 850 -7.63 36.02 33.16
N ASP A 851 -6.86 35.04 33.63
CA ASP A 851 -6.40 34.99 35.03
C ASP A 851 -5.33 36.04 35.36
N ASP A 852 -4.67 36.59 34.34
CA ASP A 852 -3.70 37.69 34.49
C ASP A 852 -4.38 39.06 34.65
N TYR A 853 -5.71 39.13 34.48
CA TYR A 853 -6.50 40.36 34.65
C TYR A 853 -6.45 40.83 36.11
N ASP A 854 -6.22 42.13 36.32
CA ASP A 854 -6.24 42.71 37.66
C ASP A 854 -7.64 42.61 38.27
N LYS A 855 -7.79 41.63 39.17
CA LYS A 855 -9.06 41.30 39.85
C LYS A 855 -9.60 42.46 40.69
N THR A 856 -8.77 43.47 41.03
CA THR A 856 -9.22 44.67 41.74
C THR A 856 -10.02 45.63 40.87
N LEU A 857 -9.88 45.53 39.54
CA LEU A 857 -10.61 46.34 38.57
C LEU A 857 -11.94 45.71 38.14
N ILE A 858 -12.17 44.43 38.47
CA ILE A 858 -13.42 43.72 38.17
C ILE A 858 -14.51 44.21 39.13
N SER A 859 -15.66 44.62 38.60
CA SER A 859 -16.74 45.14 39.44
C SER A 859 -17.39 44.07 40.32
N ALA A 860 -18.14 44.52 41.34
CA ALA A 860 -18.74 43.65 42.34
C ALA A 860 -19.62 42.55 41.70
N GLY A 861 -19.33 41.30 42.05
CA GLY A 861 -20.03 40.12 41.53
C GLY A 861 -19.42 39.53 40.25
N GLY A 862 -18.37 40.14 39.70
CA GLY A 862 -17.56 39.58 38.62
C GLY A 862 -16.42 38.68 39.11
N GLY A 863 -15.70 38.09 38.17
CA GLY A 863 -14.56 37.22 38.45
C GLY A 863 -14.03 36.49 37.21
N VAL A 864 -13.02 35.67 37.46
CA VAL A 864 -12.40 34.78 36.47
C VAL A 864 -12.39 33.37 37.02
N TRP A 865 -12.92 32.41 36.26
CA TRP A 865 -12.99 31.01 36.67
C TRP A 865 -12.37 30.10 35.60
N PRO A 866 -11.58 29.09 35.99
CA PRO A 866 -11.12 28.08 35.06
C PRO A 866 -12.27 27.16 34.65
N ARG A 867 -12.30 26.73 33.38
CA ARG A 867 -13.34 25.83 32.84
C ARG A 867 -13.34 24.44 33.46
N SER A 868 -12.29 24.08 34.20
CA SER A 868 -12.16 22.79 34.90
C SER A 868 -12.89 22.73 36.25
N VAL A 869 -13.43 23.83 36.75
CA VAL A 869 -14.17 23.82 38.02
C VAL A 869 -15.49 23.06 37.87
N ARG A 870 -15.92 22.38 38.94
CA ARG A 870 -17.18 21.61 38.94
C ARG A 870 -18.42 22.51 38.84
N SER A 871 -18.40 23.66 39.51
CA SER A 871 -19.51 24.62 39.52
C SER A 871 -19.01 26.02 39.85
N ILE A 872 -19.76 27.02 39.40
CA ILE A 872 -19.52 28.44 39.60
C ILE A 872 -20.76 29.03 40.28
N ALA A 873 -20.58 29.66 41.44
CA ALA A 873 -21.63 30.44 42.08
C ALA A 873 -21.70 31.81 41.39
N LEU A 874 -22.89 32.19 40.89
CA LEU A 874 -23.12 33.46 40.22
C LEU A 874 -23.75 34.45 41.19
N PRO A 875 -23.04 35.52 41.62
CA PRO A 875 -23.61 36.59 42.44
C PRO A 875 -24.76 37.31 41.73
N ALA A 876 -25.56 38.07 42.49
CA ALA A 876 -26.75 38.75 41.95
C ALA A 876 -26.42 39.69 40.77
N GLN A 877 -25.30 40.41 40.83
CA GLN A 877 -24.86 41.34 39.79
C GLN A 877 -24.55 40.62 38.47
N ALA A 878 -23.82 39.49 38.52
CA ALA A 878 -23.54 38.68 37.34
C ALA A 878 -24.81 38.07 36.74
N ARG A 879 -25.74 37.62 37.59
CA ARG A 879 -27.05 37.12 37.15
C ARG A 879 -27.87 38.17 36.42
N THR A 880 -27.88 39.42 36.92
CA THR A 880 -28.59 40.53 36.29
C THR A 880 -28.02 40.86 34.91
N VAL A 881 -26.68 41.01 34.78
CA VAL A 881 -26.08 41.38 33.47
C VAL A 881 -26.22 40.27 32.43
N LEU A 882 -26.15 39.00 32.86
CA LEU A 882 -26.31 37.84 31.97
C LEU A 882 -27.79 37.49 31.71
N GLY A 883 -28.72 38.08 32.46
CA GLY A 883 -30.15 37.83 32.36
C GLY A 883 -30.53 36.37 32.68
N THR A 884 -30.04 35.85 33.81
CA THR A 884 -30.32 34.49 34.32
C THR A 884 -30.67 34.50 35.80
N ASP A 885 -31.53 33.57 36.24
CA ASP A 885 -31.86 33.37 37.66
C ASP A 885 -31.01 32.28 38.34
N ALA A 886 -30.17 31.58 37.58
CA ALA A 886 -29.37 30.47 38.09
C ALA A 886 -28.28 30.94 39.07
N ALA A 887 -28.39 30.56 40.34
CA ALA A 887 -27.42 30.94 41.37
C ALA A 887 -26.12 30.11 41.34
N THR A 888 -26.15 28.91 40.78
CA THR A 888 -24.99 28.03 40.65
C THR A 888 -25.11 27.24 39.35
N VAL A 889 -24.05 27.24 38.54
CA VAL A 889 -24.04 26.63 37.21
C VAL A 889 -22.74 25.85 36.99
N THR A 890 -22.74 24.88 36.08
CA THR A 890 -21.49 24.32 35.54
C THR A 890 -20.85 25.32 34.56
N PRO A 891 -19.54 25.19 34.26
CA PRO A 891 -18.89 26.03 33.24
C PRO A 891 -19.61 25.98 31.89
N GLU A 892 -20.03 24.81 31.42
CA GLU A 892 -20.75 24.64 30.15
C GLU A 892 -22.11 25.36 30.15
N GLN A 893 -22.86 25.24 31.25
CA GLN A 893 -24.11 25.99 31.42
C GLN A 893 -23.87 27.50 31.43
N LEU A 894 -22.78 27.96 32.05
CA LEU A 894 -22.41 29.37 32.05
C LEU A 894 -22.06 29.87 30.65
N LEU A 895 -21.32 29.09 29.86
CA LEU A 895 -21.03 29.43 28.46
C LEU A 895 -22.32 29.59 27.65
N HIS A 896 -23.26 28.64 27.78
CA HIS A 896 -24.56 28.73 27.14
C HIS A 896 -25.34 30.00 27.55
N ILE A 897 -25.31 30.36 28.84
CA ILE A 897 -25.92 31.60 29.36
C ILE A 897 -25.25 32.85 28.77
N ILE A 898 -23.91 32.87 28.69
CA ILE A 898 -23.15 34.00 28.13
C ILE A 898 -23.53 34.22 26.66
N LEU A 899 -23.68 33.15 25.88
CA LEU A 899 -24.11 33.23 24.48
C LEU A 899 -25.51 33.84 24.32
N LEU A 900 -26.37 33.70 25.34
CA LEU A 900 -27.72 34.27 25.39
C LEU A 900 -27.81 35.60 26.16
N ALA A 901 -26.69 36.21 26.55
CA ALA A 901 -26.72 37.42 27.36
C ALA A 901 -27.41 38.59 26.62
N PRO A 902 -28.23 39.42 27.30
CA PRO A 902 -28.95 40.54 26.69
C PRO A 902 -28.02 41.76 26.55
N VAL A 903 -27.06 41.70 25.62
CA VAL A 903 -26.04 42.74 25.39
C VAL A 903 -26.20 43.42 24.04
N ASP A 904 -25.48 44.52 23.81
CA ASP A 904 -25.52 45.20 22.52
C ASP A 904 -24.73 44.43 21.44
N LEU A 905 -23.53 43.94 21.78
CA LEU A 905 -22.63 43.25 20.85
C LEU A 905 -22.24 41.85 21.34
N PHE A 906 -22.43 40.86 20.48
CA PHE A 906 -21.74 39.58 20.56
C PHE A 906 -20.56 39.62 19.58
N TYR A 907 -19.33 39.50 20.08
CA TYR A 907 -18.13 39.43 19.23
C TYR A 907 -17.49 38.04 19.27
N ASN A 908 -17.51 37.32 18.15
CA ASN A 908 -16.79 36.06 18.02
C ASN A 908 -15.37 36.31 17.51
N GLY A 909 -14.36 36.18 18.39
CA GLY A 909 -12.95 36.16 18.01
C GLY A 909 -12.30 34.78 18.10
N GLY A 910 -13.09 33.72 18.30
CA GLY A 910 -12.65 32.34 18.47
C GLY A 910 -12.95 31.44 17.27
N ILE A 911 -12.71 30.14 17.44
CA ILE A 911 -13.02 29.10 16.46
C ILE A 911 -14.13 28.21 17.03
N GLY A 912 -15.08 27.81 16.18
CA GLY A 912 -16.18 26.90 16.54
C GLY A 912 -17.54 27.49 16.17
N THR A 913 -18.55 26.63 16.09
CA THR A 913 -19.92 27.01 15.72
C THR A 913 -20.82 27.02 16.95
N TYR A 914 -21.12 28.23 17.41
CA TYR A 914 -21.85 28.53 18.65
C TYR A 914 -23.32 28.85 18.42
N ILE A 915 -23.71 29.20 17.18
CA ILE A 915 -25.08 29.55 16.81
C ILE A 915 -25.54 28.63 15.68
N LYS A 916 -26.73 28.03 15.81
CA LYS A 916 -27.43 27.27 14.75
C LYS A 916 -28.86 27.77 14.57
N ALA A 917 -29.58 27.29 13.56
CA ALA A 917 -31.03 27.46 13.53
C ALA A 917 -31.74 26.47 14.46
N SER A 918 -32.92 26.85 14.96
CA SER A 918 -33.79 25.94 15.74
C SER A 918 -34.24 24.69 14.96
N THR A 919 -34.19 24.74 13.62
CA THR A 919 -34.48 23.60 12.73
C THR A 919 -33.29 22.67 12.50
N GLU A 920 -32.09 23.05 12.91
CA GLU A 920 -30.89 22.21 12.82
C GLU A 920 -30.67 21.42 14.11
N SER A 921 -30.31 20.15 13.99
CA SER A 921 -29.79 19.35 15.09
C SER A 921 -28.30 19.66 15.33
N HIS A 922 -27.81 19.41 16.55
CA HIS A 922 -26.38 19.59 16.84
C HIS A 922 -25.48 18.70 15.96
N GLU A 923 -25.94 17.48 15.63
CA GLU A 923 -25.20 16.55 14.77
C GLU A 923 -25.01 17.10 13.34
N GLN A 924 -26.00 17.81 12.79
CA GLN A 924 -25.92 18.42 11.47
C GLN A 924 -24.84 19.53 11.37
N VAL A 925 -24.52 20.20 12.49
CA VAL A 925 -23.51 21.28 12.53
C VAL A 925 -22.08 20.75 12.41
N ARG A 926 -21.85 19.47 12.76
CA ARG A 926 -20.54 18.80 12.67
C ARG A 926 -19.41 19.43 13.51
N ASP A 927 -19.75 20.07 14.63
CA ASP A 927 -18.81 20.61 15.62
C ASP A 927 -19.13 20.09 17.03
N ARG A 928 -18.75 18.84 17.30
CA ARG A 928 -19.12 18.13 18.54
C ARG A 928 -18.62 18.82 19.82
N ALA A 929 -17.51 19.57 19.74
CA ALA A 929 -16.91 20.22 20.90
C ALA A 929 -17.82 21.29 21.53
N ASN A 930 -18.73 21.86 20.73
CA ASN A 930 -19.62 22.93 21.16
C ASN A 930 -21.09 22.50 21.26
N ASP A 931 -21.40 21.21 21.07
CA ASP A 931 -22.79 20.72 21.10
C ASP A 931 -23.53 21.08 22.40
N THR A 932 -22.86 20.99 23.55
CA THR A 932 -23.47 21.24 24.86
C THR A 932 -23.69 22.72 25.19
N ILE A 933 -23.05 23.64 24.46
CA ILE A 933 -23.12 25.07 24.72
C ILE A 933 -23.84 25.86 23.62
N ARG A 934 -23.91 25.32 22.40
CA ARG A 934 -24.50 25.96 21.21
C ARG A 934 -25.94 26.42 21.45
N VAL A 935 -26.29 27.57 20.87
CA VAL A 935 -27.60 28.22 20.99
C VAL A 935 -28.29 28.35 19.63
N ASP A 936 -29.60 28.59 19.67
CA ASP A 936 -30.40 28.88 18.47
C ASP A 936 -30.39 30.39 18.15
N GLY A 937 -30.37 30.72 16.86
CA GLY A 937 -30.36 32.11 16.38
C GLY A 937 -31.59 32.90 16.84
N ASN A 938 -32.76 32.26 16.92
CA ASN A 938 -33.98 32.90 17.44
C ASN A 938 -33.98 33.16 18.96
N ALA A 939 -33.04 32.56 19.71
CA ALA A 939 -32.94 32.72 21.15
C ALA A 939 -31.95 33.83 21.55
N LEU A 940 -31.11 34.30 20.60
CA LEU A 940 -30.16 35.36 20.85
C LEU A 940 -30.87 36.65 21.27
N ARG A 941 -30.37 37.26 22.35
CA ARG A 941 -30.90 38.51 22.91
C ARG A 941 -30.00 39.72 22.62
N CYS A 942 -28.90 39.51 21.90
CA CYS A 942 -28.01 40.59 21.50
C CYS A 942 -28.56 41.39 20.32
N LYS A 943 -28.13 42.65 20.15
CA LYS A 943 -28.54 43.47 18.99
C LYS A 943 -27.70 43.18 17.75
N VAL A 944 -26.39 43.08 17.93
CA VAL A 944 -25.40 42.90 16.85
C VAL A 944 -24.57 41.66 17.14
N VAL A 945 -24.33 40.84 16.12
CA VAL A 945 -23.33 39.76 16.13
C VAL A 945 -22.27 40.10 15.09
N ALA A 946 -21.01 40.05 15.48
CA ALA A 946 -19.87 40.20 14.58
C ALA A 946 -18.98 38.95 14.61
N GLU A 947 -18.72 38.37 13.44
CA GLU A 947 -17.96 37.14 13.25
C GLU A 947 -16.53 37.44 12.78
N GLY A 948 -15.69 37.92 13.70
CA GLY A 948 -14.26 38.08 13.42
C GLY A 948 -13.55 36.74 13.22
N GLY A 949 -13.96 35.69 13.95
CA GLY A 949 -13.55 34.31 13.75
C GLY A 949 -14.33 33.61 12.63
N ASN A 950 -13.83 32.48 12.12
CA ASN A 950 -14.53 31.71 11.09
C ASN A 950 -15.60 30.79 11.70
N LEU A 951 -16.74 30.65 11.01
CA LEU A 951 -17.82 29.70 11.28
C LEU A 951 -18.44 29.81 12.69
N GLY A 952 -18.60 31.02 13.23
CA GLY A 952 -19.26 31.28 14.52
C GLY A 952 -20.72 30.86 14.55
N ALA A 953 -21.40 31.02 13.42
CA ALA A 953 -22.79 30.64 13.21
C ALA A 953 -22.93 29.76 11.95
N THR A 954 -23.91 28.85 11.94
CA THR A 954 -24.40 28.26 10.68
C THR A 954 -25.11 29.33 9.86
N GLN A 955 -25.16 29.16 8.54
CA GLN A 955 -25.87 30.11 7.67
C GLN A 955 -27.36 30.22 8.05
N ALA A 956 -28.03 29.10 8.33
CA ALA A 956 -29.41 29.09 8.81
C ALA A 956 -29.56 29.81 10.17
N GLY A 957 -28.59 29.66 11.09
CA GLY A 957 -28.58 30.38 12.37
C GLY A 957 -28.46 31.90 12.19
N ARG A 958 -27.63 32.36 11.25
CA ARG A 958 -27.55 33.79 10.89
C ARG A 958 -28.87 34.33 10.35
N ILE A 959 -29.50 33.57 9.44
CA ILE A 959 -30.79 33.92 8.85
C ILE A 959 -31.87 33.98 9.93
N GLU A 960 -31.91 33.00 10.83
CA GLU A 960 -32.88 32.95 11.92
C GLU A 960 -32.75 34.15 12.86
N PHE A 961 -31.52 34.52 13.26
CA PHE A 961 -31.26 35.71 14.07
C PHE A 961 -31.64 37.00 13.34
N ALA A 962 -31.27 37.13 12.06
CA ALA A 962 -31.61 38.30 11.25
C ALA A 962 -33.13 38.46 11.05
N LEU A 963 -33.87 37.36 10.90
CA LEU A 963 -35.34 37.36 10.82
C LEU A 963 -36.02 37.82 12.13
N GLN A 964 -35.34 37.74 13.28
CA GLN A 964 -35.80 38.31 14.55
C GLN A 964 -35.42 39.79 14.74
N GLY A 965 -34.80 40.41 13.74
CA GLY A 965 -34.37 41.82 13.78
C GLY A 965 -32.93 42.02 14.28
N GLY A 966 -32.20 40.94 14.56
CA GLY A 966 -30.77 40.98 14.85
C GLY A 966 -29.94 41.46 13.68
N GLN A 967 -28.84 42.15 13.95
CA GLN A 967 -27.90 42.63 12.94
C GLN A 967 -26.70 41.69 12.85
N ILE A 968 -26.53 41.04 11.69
CA ILE A 968 -25.45 40.08 11.45
C ILE A 968 -25.15 40.02 9.93
N PHE A 969 -23.87 39.99 9.58
CA PHE A 969 -23.40 39.56 8.26
C PHE A 969 -22.82 38.15 8.34
N THR A 970 -22.36 37.61 7.20
CA THR A 970 -21.58 36.38 7.24
C THR A 970 -20.14 36.67 7.66
N ASP A 971 -19.47 35.69 8.26
CA ASP A 971 -18.03 35.73 8.53
C ASP A 971 -17.19 36.09 7.28
N ALA A 972 -17.60 35.62 6.10
CA ALA A 972 -16.99 35.97 4.82
C ALA A 972 -17.02 37.47 4.48
N ILE A 973 -17.87 38.26 5.13
CA ILE A 973 -17.90 39.73 5.02
C ILE A 973 -17.09 40.35 6.16
N ASP A 974 -17.34 39.94 7.40
CA ASP A 974 -16.72 40.54 8.59
C ASP A 974 -15.20 40.34 8.60
N ASN A 975 -14.72 39.13 8.32
CA ASN A 975 -13.29 38.79 8.44
C ASN A 975 -12.54 38.74 7.09
N SER A 976 -13.14 39.30 6.03
CA SER A 976 -12.55 39.34 4.68
C SER A 976 -11.25 40.14 4.60
N ALA A 977 -11.06 41.15 5.43
CA ALA A 977 -9.85 41.99 5.47
C ALA A 977 -8.55 41.17 5.57
N GLY A 978 -8.61 40.03 6.28
CA GLY A 978 -7.48 39.12 6.36
C GLY A 978 -7.10 38.54 5.00
N VAL A 979 -8.06 38.05 4.21
CA VAL A 979 -7.75 37.46 2.89
C VAL A 979 -7.37 38.54 1.87
N ASP A 980 -7.97 39.72 1.99
CA ASP A 980 -7.77 40.88 1.12
C ASP A 980 -6.38 41.51 1.27
N CYS A 981 -5.95 41.80 2.51
CA CYS A 981 -4.58 42.24 2.80
C CYS A 981 -3.54 41.30 2.22
N SER A 982 -3.84 40.01 2.32
CA SER A 982 -3.04 38.93 1.78
C SER A 982 -3.01 38.93 0.24
N ASP A 983 -4.07 39.33 -0.44
CA ASP A 983 -4.12 39.43 -1.90
C ASP A 983 -3.31 40.62 -2.41
N HIS A 984 -3.45 41.78 -1.76
CA HIS A 984 -2.60 42.94 -2.02
C HIS A 984 -1.12 42.62 -1.79
N GLU A 985 -0.77 41.90 -0.73
CA GLU A 985 0.60 41.44 -0.48
C GLU A 985 1.17 40.64 -1.66
N VAL A 986 0.45 39.61 -2.09
CA VAL A 986 0.91 38.72 -3.17
C VAL A 986 1.03 39.48 -4.48
N ASN A 987 0.06 40.34 -4.83
CA ASN A 987 0.12 41.12 -6.06
C ASN A 987 1.28 42.12 -6.04
N VAL A 988 1.52 42.82 -4.93
CA VAL A 988 2.70 43.70 -4.84
C VAL A 988 4.00 42.91 -4.96
N LYS A 989 4.12 41.76 -4.28
CA LYS A 989 5.31 40.90 -4.40
C LYS A 989 5.53 40.42 -5.82
N ILE A 990 4.48 39.95 -6.51
CA ILE A 990 4.56 39.55 -7.92
C ILE A 990 5.12 40.68 -8.80
N TRP A 991 4.66 41.91 -8.58
CA TRP A 991 5.16 43.06 -9.32
C TRP A 991 6.65 43.31 -9.04
N LEU A 992 7.02 43.45 -7.76
CA LEU A 992 8.39 43.78 -7.39
C LEU A 992 9.37 42.65 -7.74
N ASP A 993 8.96 41.38 -7.61
CA ASP A 993 9.78 40.24 -7.98
C ASP A 993 10.02 40.16 -9.49
N THR A 994 9.09 40.68 -10.30
CA THR A 994 9.32 40.85 -11.74
C THR A 994 10.47 41.82 -12.01
N GLU A 995 10.55 42.93 -11.26
CA GLU A 995 11.65 43.90 -11.33
C GLU A 995 12.97 43.34 -10.79
N VAL A 996 12.91 42.58 -9.69
CA VAL A 996 14.09 41.88 -9.12
C VAL A 996 14.65 40.87 -10.12
N ASN A 997 13.79 40.05 -10.73
CA ASN A 997 14.20 39.06 -11.73
C ASN A 997 14.73 39.70 -13.02
N ALA A 998 14.28 40.91 -13.35
CA ALA A 998 14.82 41.72 -14.45
C ALA A 998 16.16 42.41 -14.09
N GLY A 999 16.58 42.38 -12.82
CA GLY A 999 17.77 43.06 -12.32
C GLY A 999 17.61 44.57 -12.18
N THR A 1000 16.37 45.09 -12.20
CA THR A 1000 16.08 46.53 -12.10
C THR A 1000 15.79 46.98 -10.67
N LEU A 1001 15.56 46.05 -9.73
CA LEU A 1001 15.31 46.31 -8.32
C LEU A 1001 16.16 45.38 -7.42
N PRO A 1002 16.98 45.90 -6.51
CA PRO A 1002 17.66 45.06 -5.52
C PRO A 1002 16.69 44.45 -4.49
N GLU A 1003 16.92 43.21 -4.07
CA GLU A 1003 16.05 42.51 -3.10
C GLU A 1003 15.91 43.26 -1.75
N THR A 1004 16.98 43.90 -1.28
CA THR A 1004 16.95 44.72 -0.05
C THR A 1004 16.04 45.94 -0.18
N GLU A 1005 15.94 46.51 -1.38
CA GLU A 1005 15.06 47.63 -1.67
C GLU A 1005 13.61 47.17 -1.83
N ARG A 1006 13.39 46.01 -2.47
CA ARG A 1006 12.09 45.32 -2.53
C ARG A 1006 11.49 45.16 -1.14
N ASN A 1007 12.26 44.61 -0.19
CA ASN A 1007 11.78 44.35 1.17
C ASN A 1007 11.51 45.65 1.96
N ARG A 1008 12.30 46.71 1.74
CA ARG A 1008 12.05 48.03 2.34
C ARG A 1008 10.75 48.64 1.83
N LEU A 1009 10.53 48.62 0.51
CA LEU A 1009 9.32 49.14 -0.11
C LEU A 1009 8.05 48.42 0.35
N LEU A 1010 8.09 47.09 0.49
CA LEU A 1010 6.99 46.31 1.09
C LEU A 1010 6.62 46.78 2.50
N ASN A 1011 7.61 47.10 3.33
CA ASN A 1011 7.34 47.62 4.68
C ASN A 1011 6.77 49.04 4.63
N ASP A 1012 7.30 49.92 3.78
CA ASP A 1012 6.90 51.33 3.71
C ASP A 1012 5.44 51.54 3.27
N ILE A 1013 4.90 50.62 2.44
CA ILE A 1013 3.51 50.70 1.93
C ILE A 1013 2.46 50.02 2.83
N THR A 1014 2.84 49.47 3.98
CA THR A 1014 1.94 48.68 4.86
C THR A 1014 0.64 49.42 5.19
N HIS A 1015 0.74 50.70 5.56
CA HIS A 1015 -0.43 51.49 5.94
C HIS A 1015 -1.37 51.83 4.77
N GLU A 1016 -0.83 51.95 3.55
CA GLU A 1016 -1.63 52.18 2.35
C GLU A 1016 -2.43 50.93 1.99
N ILE A 1017 -1.84 49.74 2.14
CA ILE A 1017 -2.55 48.46 1.95
C ILE A 1017 -3.67 48.31 2.98
N GLU A 1018 -3.39 48.62 4.26
CA GLU A 1018 -4.43 48.61 5.29
C GLU A 1018 -5.63 49.50 4.91
N ALA A 1019 -5.38 50.71 4.40
CA ALA A 1019 -6.44 51.63 3.99
C ALA A 1019 -7.27 51.09 2.80
N LEU A 1020 -6.61 50.49 1.81
CA LEU A 1020 -7.28 49.87 0.65
C LEU A 1020 -8.20 48.71 1.07
N VAL A 1021 -7.70 47.84 1.94
CA VAL A 1021 -8.45 46.69 2.46
C VAL A 1021 -9.67 47.13 3.28
N LEU A 1022 -9.48 48.08 4.20
CA LEU A 1022 -10.58 48.56 5.04
C LEU A 1022 -11.64 49.33 4.23
N ARG A 1023 -11.24 50.00 3.15
CA ARG A 1023 -12.17 50.61 2.20
C ARG A 1023 -13.06 49.54 1.56
N ASP A 1024 -12.50 48.41 1.14
CA ASP A 1024 -13.26 47.33 0.54
C ASP A 1024 -14.26 46.72 1.54
N ASN A 1025 -13.85 46.48 2.79
CA ASN A 1025 -14.77 46.08 3.87
C ASN A 1025 -15.92 47.09 4.08
N ALA A 1026 -15.61 48.39 4.12
CA ALA A 1026 -16.61 49.43 4.29
C ALA A 1026 -17.62 49.47 3.12
N LEU A 1027 -17.16 49.31 1.88
CA LEU A 1027 -18.03 49.27 0.70
C LEU A 1027 -18.93 48.03 0.65
N GLN A 1028 -18.43 46.87 1.05
CA GLN A 1028 -19.22 45.62 1.07
C GLN A 1028 -20.36 45.70 2.09
N THR A 1029 -20.06 46.18 3.29
CA THR A 1029 -21.05 46.32 4.36
C THR A 1029 -22.10 47.38 4.01
N HIS A 1030 -21.68 48.48 3.36
CA HIS A 1030 -22.60 49.51 2.85
C HIS A 1030 -23.50 48.97 1.73
N LEU A 1031 -22.94 48.22 0.76
CA LEU A 1031 -23.71 47.55 -0.28
C LEU A 1031 -24.82 46.67 0.32
N LEU A 1032 -24.48 45.79 1.26
CA LEU A 1032 -25.45 44.87 1.85
C LEU A 1032 -26.61 45.58 2.52
N VAL A 1033 -26.31 46.57 3.34
CA VAL A 1033 -27.33 47.39 4.02
C VAL A 1033 -28.22 48.11 3.01
N ARG A 1034 -27.63 48.72 1.98
CA ARG A 1034 -28.39 49.40 0.92
C ARG A 1034 -29.34 48.45 0.20
N GLU A 1035 -28.89 47.23 -0.09
CA GLU A 1035 -29.73 46.22 -0.75
C GLU A 1035 -30.83 45.68 0.18
N VAL A 1036 -30.57 45.51 1.49
CA VAL A 1036 -31.62 45.22 2.48
C VAL A 1036 -32.68 46.33 2.47
N GLN A 1037 -32.27 47.60 2.51
CA GLN A 1037 -33.18 48.74 2.49
C GLN A 1037 -34.00 48.82 1.19
N ALA A 1038 -33.38 48.53 0.03
CA ALA A 1038 -34.04 48.56 -1.27
C ALA A 1038 -35.16 47.52 -1.41
N GLN A 1039 -35.08 46.40 -0.68
CA GLN A 1039 -36.12 45.35 -0.68
C GLN A 1039 -37.44 45.79 -0.02
N GLY A 1040 -37.54 47.00 0.54
CA GLY A 1040 -38.83 47.60 0.88
C GLY A 1040 -39.76 47.79 -0.33
N ILE A 1041 -39.22 47.75 -1.55
CA ILE A 1041 -39.97 47.80 -2.81
C ILE A 1041 -40.23 46.38 -3.32
N GLY A 1042 -41.51 46.01 -3.49
CA GLY A 1042 -41.89 44.66 -3.89
C GLY A 1042 -41.29 44.17 -5.22
N ALA A 1043 -41.08 45.07 -6.19
CA ALA A 1043 -40.43 44.76 -7.46
C ALA A 1043 -38.94 44.36 -7.31
N VAL A 1044 -38.24 44.92 -6.31
CA VAL A 1044 -36.84 44.55 -6.01
C VAL A 1044 -36.78 43.13 -5.46
N GLN A 1045 -37.75 42.72 -4.64
CA GLN A 1045 -37.83 41.34 -4.15
C GLN A 1045 -38.05 40.34 -5.29
N ASP A 1046 -38.92 40.68 -6.25
CA ASP A 1046 -39.14 39.85 -7.45
C ASP A 1046 -37.86 39.75 -8.31
N ALA A 1047 -37.14 40.86 -8.46
CA ALA A 1047 -35.89 40.90 -9.20
C ALA A 1047 -34.80 40.02 -8.54
N TYR A 1048 -34.71 39.99 -7.21
CA TYR A 1048 -33.82 39.07 -6.50
C TYR A 1048 -34.23 37.60 -6.66
N ALA A 1049 -35.52 37.28 -6.60
CA ALA A 1049 -36.00 35.93 -6.85
C ALA A 1049 -35.63 35.44 -8.26
N ALA A 1050 -35.81 36.30 -9.27
CA ALA A 1050 -35.42 36.03 -10.65
C ALA A 1050 -33.90 35.91 -10.83
N LEU A 1051 -33.11 36.73 -10.14
CA LEU A 1051 -31.65 36.64 -10.13
C LEU A 1051 -31.18 35.29 -9.57
N ILE A 1052 -31.71 34.86 -8.43
CA ILE A 1052 -31.36 33.56 -7.82
C ILE A 1052 -31.71 32.41 -8.78
N ALA A 1053 -32.90 32.43 -9.38
CA ALA A 1053 -33.33 31.41 -10.35
C ALA A 1053 -32.39 31.36 -11.57
N ARG A 1054 -31.92 32.52 -12.04
CA ARG A 1054 -30.96 32.61 -13.16
C ARG A 1054 -29.60 32.02 -12.77
N LEU A 1055 -29.06 32.39 -11.62
CA LEU A 1055 -27.77 31.86 -11.12
C LEU A 1055 -27.85 30.34 -10.91
N GLU A 1056 -29.00 29.82 -10.49
CA GLU A 1056 -29.27 28.39 -10.38
C GLU A 1056 -29.34 27.70 -11.75
N ALA A 1057 -30.03 28.29 -12.74
CA ALA A 1057 -30.09 27.77 -14.11
C ALA A 1057 -28.72 27.77 -14.81
N GLU A 1058 -27.85 28.73 -14.50
CA GLU A 1058 -26.46 28.79 -14.97
C GLU A 1058 -25.52 27.83 -14.20
N GLY A 1059 -26.02 27.12 -13.18
CA GLY A 1059 -25.24 26.19 -12.35
C GLY A 1059 -24.23 26.89 -11.43
N LEU A 1060 -24.40 28.19 -11.17
CA LEU A 1060 -23.52 29.00 -10.33
C LEU A 1060 -23.86 28.89 -8.84
N ILE A 1061 -25.14 28.68 -8.54
CA ILE A 1061 -25.67 28.51 -7.19
C ILE A 1061 -26.47 27.21 -7.14
N ALA A 1062 -26.43 26.53 -5.98
CA ALA A 1062 -27.41 25.52 -5.61
C ALA A 1062 -28.09 25.97 -4.32
N ARG A 1063 -29.40 26.28 -4.37
CA ARG A 1063 -30.13 26.87 -3.23
C ARG A 1063 -30.00 26.04 -1.95
N GLU A 1064 -30.09 24.71 -2.07
CA GLU A 1064 -29.96 23.79 -0.93
C GLU A 1064 -28.57 23.85 -0.28
N LEU A 1065 -27.50 23.91 -1.08
CA LEU A 1065 -26.12 23.96 -0.57
C LEU A 1065 -25.79 25.30 0.08
N GLU A 1066 -26.33 26.39 -0.48
CA GLU A 1066 -26.11 27.76 0.00
C GLU A 1066 -27.13 28.19 1.07
N GLN A 1067 -28.06 27.30 1.42
CA GLN A 1067 -29.16 27.54 2.36
C GLN A 1067 -30.01 28.77 1.99
N LEU A 1068 -30.21 28.98 0.68
CA LEU A 1068 -31.08 30.03 0.15
C LEU A 1068 -32.55 29.56 0.12
N PRO A 1069 -33.52 30.48 0.31
CA PRO A 1069 -34.93 30.14 0.36
C PRO A 1069 -35.44 29.64 -1.00
N THR A 1070 -36.39 28.71 -0.96
CA THR A 1070 -37.13 28.25 -2.14
C THR A 1070 -38.02 29.38 -2.69
N GLU A 1071 -38.48 29.24 -3.93
CA GLU A 1071 -39.45 30.20 -4.51
C GLU A 1071 -40.72 30.33 -3.69
N ALA A 1072 -41.22 29.21 -3.14
CA ALA A 1072 -42.39 29.22 -2.27
C ALA A 1072 -42.12 30.00 -0.97
N GLU A 1073 -40.93 29.84 -0.38
CA GLU A 1073 -40.54 30.55 0.82
C GLU A 1073 -40.33 32.05 0.55
N LEU A 1074 -39.72 32.43 -0.58
CA LEU A 1074 -39.58 33.82 -1.00
C LEU A 1074 -40.94 34.50 -1.18
N ALA A 1075 -41.88 33.83 -1.86
CA ALA A 1075 -43.23 34.34 -2.05
C ALA A 1075 -43.99 34.49 -0.72
N ARG A 1076 -43.86 33.52 0.19
CA ARG A 1076 -44.44 33.59 1.54
C ARG A 1076 -43.86 34.76 2.33
N ARG A 1077 -42.54 34.90 2.37
CA ARG A 1077 -41.87 36.01 3.06
C ARG A 1077 -42.32 37.36 2.52
N LYS A 1078 -42.40 37.52 1.20
CA LYS A 1078 -42.90 38.75 0.56
C LYS A 1078 -44.33 39.09 1.00
N ALA A 1079 -45.22 38.10 1.05
CA ALA A 1079 -46.59 38.29 1.52
C ALA A 1079 -46.64 38.72 3.01
N ASP A 1080 -45.71 38.24 3.82
CA ASP A 1080 -45.53 38.59 5.23
C ASP A 1080 -44.74 39.92 5.44
N GLY A 1081 -44.41 40.64 4.37
CA GLY A 1081 -43.60 41.87 4.44
C GLY A 1081 -42.13 41.65 4.80
N ARG A 1082 -41.64 40.41 4.68
CA ARG A 1082 -40.24 40.01 4.92
C ARG A 1082 -39.51 39.81 3.59
N CYS A 1083 -38.19 39.92 3.61
CA CYS A 1083 -37.35 39.82 2.42
C CYS A 1083 -36.11 38.94 2.68
N LEU A 1084 -35.16 38.92 1.73
CA LEU A 1084 -33.87 38.31 1.97
C LEU A 1084 -33.12 39.10 3.06
N THR A 1085 -32.56 38.37 4.01
CA THR A 1085 -31.72 38.90 5.08
C THR A 1085 -30.33 39.29 4.56
N ALA A 1086 -29.57 40.09 5.32
CA ALA A 1086 -28.21 40.45 4.94
C ALA A 1086 -27.28 39.22 4.72
N PRO A 1087 -27.34 38.16 5.55
CA PRO A 1087 -26.60 36.92 5.29
C PRO A 1087 -26.95 36.22 3.97
N GLU A 1088 -28.23 36.24 3.56
CA GLU A 1088 -28.65 35.67 2.27
C GLU A 1088 -28.16 36.52 1.10
N LEU A 1089 -28.28 37.85 1.21
CA LEU A 1089 -27.77 38.79 0.19
C LEU A 1089 -26.25 38.68 0.02
N ALA A 1090 -25.50 38.49 1.11
CA ALA A 1090 -24.04 38.32 1.05
C ALA A 1090 -23.65 37.15 0.14
N VAL A 1091 -24.38 36.02 0.23
CA VAL A 1091 -24.15 34.85 -0.62
C VAL A 1091 -24.52 35.15 -2.08
N VAL A 1092 -25.70 35.72 -2.34
CA VAL A 1092 -26.15 36.04 -3.70
C VAL A 1092 -25.19 37.03 -4.38
N ILE A 1093 -24.80 38.10 -3.68
CA ILE A 1093 -23.89 39.13 -4.21
C ILE A 1093 -22.49 38.56 -4.46
N ALA A 1094 -21.97 37.70 -3.59
CA ALA A 1094 -20.68 37.04 -3.80
C ALA A 1094 -20.67 36.24 -5.10
N HIS A 1095 -21.76 35.51 -5.39
CA HIS A 1095 -21.91 34.76 -6.63
C HIS A 1095 -22.06 35.66 -7.87
N VAL A 1096 -22.75 36.80 -7.77
CA VAL A 1096 -22.81 37.81 -8.85
C VAL A 1096 -21.41 38.36 -9.15
N LYS A 1097 -20.64 38.73 -8.12
CA LYS A 1097 -19.25 39.21 -8.29
C LYS A 1097 -18.37 38.15 -8.92
N ASN A 1098 -18.45 36.92 -8.45
CA ASN A 1098 -17.71 35.79 -9.03
C ASN A 1098 -18.08 35.53 -10.49
N ARG A 1099 -19.35 35.69 -10.86
CA ARG A 1099 -19.81 35.62 -12.26
C ARG A 1099 -19.20 36.75 -13.10
N TYR A 1100 -19.24 37.99 -12.61
CA TYR A 1100 -18.64 39.13 -13.31
C TYR A 1100 -17.13 39.00 -13.48
N LYS A 1101 -16.40 38.62 -12.43
CA LYS A 1101 -14.97 38.30 -12.51
C LYS A 1101 -14.67 37.31 -13.64
N ARG A 1102 -15.51 36.28 -13.78
CA ARG A 1102 -15.33 35.23 -14.79
C ARG A 1102 -15.56 35.75 -16.21
N ILE A 1103 -16.68 36.43 -16.48
CA ILE A 1103 -16.99 36.91 -17.82
C ILE A 1103 -16.05 38.04 -18.25
N LEU A 1104 -15.64 38.91 -17.31
CA LEU A 1104 -14.71 40.00 -17.56
C LEU A 1104 -13.28 39.49 -17.74
N GLY A 1105 -12.88 38.45 -17.02
CA GLY A 1105 -11.56 37.83 -17.14
C GLY A 1105 -11.29 37.19 -18.50
N MET A 1106 -12.34 36.90 -19.28
CA MET A 1106 -12.23 36.43 -20.67
C MET A 1106 -12.01 37.55 -21.69
N GLN A 1107 -12.10 38.82 -21.26
CA GLN A 1107 -11.91 39.99 -22.13
C GLN A 1107 -10.49 40.52 -22.03
N THR A 1108 -10.03 41.21 -23.08
CA THR A 1108 -8.76 41.96 -23.08
C THR A 1108 -9.00 43.38 -22.55
N LEU A 1109 -9.15 43.51 -21.22
CA LEU A 1109 -9.50 44.77 -20.57
C LEU A 1109 -8.34 45.77 -20.57
N THR A 1110 -7.10 45.31 -20.54
CA THR A 1110 -5.90 46.15 -20.48
C THR A 1110 -5.69 47.03 -21.72
N GLU A 1111 -6.35 46.71 -22.84
CA GLU A 1111 -6.30 47.50 -24.09
C GLU A 1111 -7.33 48.65 -24.11
N LYS A 1112 -8.24 48.70 -23.13
CA LYS A 1112 -9.26 49.75 -23.05
C LYS A 1112 -8.64 51.08 -22.59
N SER A 1113 -9.09 52.19 -23.18
CA SER A 1113 -8.56 53.54 -22.88
C SER A 1113 -8.71 53.93 -21.41
N TRP A 1114 -9.73 53.42 -20.72
CA TRP A 1114 -9.99 53.68 -19.30
C TRP A 1114 -9.30 52.69 -18.34
N ALA A 1115 -8.63 51.65 -18.84
CA ALA A 1115 -8.08 50.56 -18.03
C ALA A 1115 -7.10 51.06 -16.96
N ARG A 1116 -6.18 51.95 -17.33
CA ARG A 1116 -5.21 52.53 -16.38
C ARG A 1116 -5.91 53.31 -15.27
N THR A 1117 -6.89 54.14 -15.61
CA THR A 1117 -7.63 54.98 -14.65
C THR A 1117 -8.37 54.15 -13.61
N VAL A 1118 -8.97 53.03 -14.02
CA VAL A 1118 -9.71 52.14 -13.12
C VAL A 1118 -8.78 51.24 -12.30
N LEU A 1119 -7.65 50.80 -12.86
CA LEU A 1119 -6.72 49.90 -12.18
C LEU A 1119 -5.81 50.61 -11.16
N THR A 1120 -5.38 51.84 -11.45
CA THR A 1120 -4.39 52.57 -10.63
C THR A 1120 -4.74 52.62 -9.13
N PRO A 1121 -5.99 52.90 -8.72
CA PRO A 1121 -6.37 52.96 -7.31
C PRO A 1121 -6.28 51.63 -6.53
N TYR A 1122 -6.13 50.49 -7.22
CA TYR A 1122 -5.94 49.19 -6.58
C TYR A 1122 -4.58 49.06 -5.88
N PHE A 1123 -3.56 49.75 -6.38
CA PHE A 1123 -2.21 49.67 -5.83
C PHE A 1123 -1.93 50.86 -4.89
N PRO A 1124 -1.10 50.65 -3.85
CA PRO A 1124 -0.61 51.73 -3.00
C PRO A 1124 -0.05 52.91 -3.81
N ALA A 1125 -0.44 54.14 -3.44
CA ALA A 1125 -0.04 55.35 -4.13
C ALA A 1125 1.48 55.48 -4.37
N PRO A 1126 2.37 55.09 -3.43
CA PRO A 1126 3.82 55.12 -3.67
C PRO A 1126 4.27 54.26 -4.86
N LEU A 1127 3.63 53.11 -5.12
CA LEU A 1127 4.02 52.20 -6.21
C LEU A 1127 3.63 52.72 -7.58
N VAL A 1128 2.44 53.30 -7.70
CA VAL A 1128 1.91 53.81 -8.98
C VAL A 1128 2.32 55.26 -9.26
N SER A 1129 3.14 55.85 -8.38
CA SER A 1129 3.70 57.19 -8.59
C SER A 1129 4.71 57.24 -9.74
N ASP A 1130 5.45 56.14 -9.95
CA ASP A 1130 6.52 56.00 -10.93
C ASP A 1130 6.39 54.73 -11.80
N ARG A 1131 5.43 53.84 -11.52
CA ARG A 1131 5.18 52.61 -12.29
C ARG A 1131 3.81 52.62 -12.95
N ASP A 1132 3.72 51.98 -14.12
CA ASP A 1132 2.45 51.77 -14.81
C ASP A 1132 1.75 50.50 -14.29
N ALA A 1133 0.58 50.66 -13.68
CA ALA A 1133 -0.24 49.54 -13.18
C ALA A 1133 -0.56 48.48 -14.25
N LEU A 1134 -0.59 48.86 -15.53
CA LEU A 1134 -0.82 47.93 -16.64
C LEU A 1134 0.39 47.01 -16.92
N ALA A 1135 1.57 47.31 -16.40
CA ALA A 1135 2.74 46.46 -16.52
C ALA A 1135 2.70 45.23 -15.58
N HIS A 1136 1.75 45.19 -14.64
CA HIS A 1136 1.61 44.08 -13.72
C HIS A 1136 1.32 42.76 -14.47
N PRO A 1137 1.99 41.64 -14.15
CA PRO A 1137 1.78 40.35 -14.84
C PRO A 1137 0.33 39.83 -14.84
N LEU A 1138 -0.46 40.23 -13.86
CA LEU A 1138 -1.88 39.91 -13.70
C LEU A 1138 -2.83 41.10 -13.92
N ALA A 1139 -2.38 42.18 -14.56
CA ALA A 1139 -3.16 43.42 -14.72
C ALA A 1139 -4.60 43.18 -15.21
N ASN A 1140 -4.79 42.28 -16.18
CA ASN A 1140 -6.12 41.95 -16.70
C ASN A 1140 -7.03 41.26 -15.65
N ALA A 1141 -6.48 40.31 -14.88
CA ALA A 1141 -7.23 39.60 -13.85
C ALA A 1141 -7.56 40.49 -12.64
N ILE A 1142 -6.63 41.36 -12.26
CA ILE A 1142 -6.85 42.38 -11.23
C ILE A 1142 -7.95 43.35 -11.69
N LEU A 1143 -7.83 43.87 -12.92
CA LEU A 1143 -8.81 44.81 -13.47
C LEU A 1143 -10.22 44.19 -13.58
N ALA A 1144 -10.34 42.93 -14.00
CA ALA A 1144 -11.62 42.21 -14.01
C ALA A 1144 -12.25 42.15 -12.60
N THR A 1145 -11.43 41.95 -11.57
CA THR A 1145 -11.88 41.92 -10.18
C THR A 1145 -12.27 43.29 -9.66
N VAL A 1146 -11.45 44.30 -9.90
CA VAL A 1146 -11.74 45.69 -9.54
C VAL A 1146 -13.05 46.15 -10.18
N LEU A 1147 -13.27 45.85 -11.47
CA LEU A 1147 -14.51 46.17 -12.16
C LEU A 1147 -15.71 45.45 -11.55
N ALA A 1148 -15.62 44.15 -11.31
CA ALA A 1148 -16.70 43.38 -10.70
C ALA A 1148 -17.06 43.92 -9.30
N ASN A 1149 -16.04 44.25 -8.49
CA ASN A 1149 -16.24 44.79 -7.15
C ASN A 1149 -16.83 46.19 -7.17
N GLU A 1150 -16.19 47.15 -7.85
CA GLU A 1150 -16.64 48.54 -7.88
C GLU A 1150 -18.01 48.65 -8.54
N ALA A 1151 -18.23 48.04 -9.70
CA ALA A 1151 -19.51 48.13 -10.38
C ALA A 1151 -20.66 47.56 -9.52
N VAL A 1152 -20.45 46.41 -8.85
CA VAL A 1152 -21.48 45.82 -7.96
C VAL A 1152 -21.63 46.62 -6.67
N ASN A 1153 -20.55 47.09 -6.05
CA ASN A 1153 -20.61 47.93 -4.85
C ASN A 1153 -21.43 49.20 -5.13
N ARG A 1154 -21.17 49.86 -6.27
CA ARG A 1154 -21.82 51.13 -6.63
C ARG A 1154 -23.24 50.94 -7.18
N CYS A 1155 -23.47 50.02 -8.11
CA CYS A 1155 -24.74 49.87 -8.81
C CYS A 1155 -25.69 48.82 -8.18
N GLY A 1156 -25.16 47.92 -7.35
CA GLY A 1156 -25.85 46.74 -6.82
C GLY A 1156 -25.98 45.61 -7.86
N PRO A 1157 -26.46 44.42 -7.45
CA PRO A 1157 -26.46 43.23 -8.30
C PRO A 1157 -27.53 43.22 -9.40
N LEU A 1158 -28.53 44.12 -9.33
CA LEU A 1158 -29.69 44.11 -10.24
C LEU A 1158 -29.62 45.15 -11.37
N MET A 1159 -28.95 46.29 -11.16
CA MET A 1159 -29.01 47.41 -12.11
C MET A 1159 -28.36 47.10 -13.46
N LEU A 1160 -27.14 46.55 -13.45
CA LEU A 1160 -26.40 46.29 -14.69
C LEU A 1160 -27.08 45.22 -15.56
N PRO A 1161 -27.60 44.10 -14.99
CA PRO A 1161 -28.42 43.17 -15.77
C PRO A 1161 -29.69 43.79 -16.35
N GLU A 1162 -30.39 44.65 -15.60
CA GLU A 1162 -31.59 45.34 -16.09
C GLU A 1162 -31.26 46.27 -17.28
N LEU A 1163 -30.16 47.03 -17.19
CA LEU A 1163 -29.71 47.90 -18.27
C LEU A 1163 -29.27 47.11 -19.50
N ALA A 1164 -28.49 46.05 -19.30
CA ALA A 1164 -28.10 45.14 -20.40
C ALA A 1164 -29.33 44.59 -21.13
N GLN A 1165 -30.35 44.12 -20.37
CA GLN A 1165 -31.60 43.63 -20.94
C GLN A 1165 -32.38 44.72 -21.69
N ALA A 1166 -32.47 45.94 -21.13
CA ALA A 1166 -33.20 47.05 -21.74
C ALA A 1166 -32.60 47.48 -23.10
N HIS A 1167 -31.28 47.39 -23.23
CA HIS A 1167 -30.53 47.75 -24.45
C HIS A 1167 -30.24 46.55 -25.36
N GLN A 1168 -30.71 45.34 -25.01
CA GLN A 1168 -30.35 44.10 -25.71
C GLN A 1168 -28.82 43.90 -25.84
N ALA A 1169 -28.07 44.42 -24.88
CA ALA A 1169 -26.62 44.30 -24.78
C ALA A 1169 -26.23 43.14 -23.86
N SER A 1170 -24.96 42.73 -23.89
CA SER A 1170 -24.46 41.77 -22.91
C SER A 1170 -24.24 42.45 -21.55
N GLU A 1171 -24.28 41.68 -20.47
CA GLU A 1171 -23.91 42.21 -19.14
C GLU A 1171 -22.45 42.67 -19.09
N THR A 1172 -21.58 42.07 -19.90
CA THR A 1172 -20.21 42.55 -20.11
C THR A 1172 -20.22 43.98 -20.64
N ASP A 1173 -21.00 44.27 -21.68
CA ASP A 1173 -21.09 45.61 -22.26
C ASP A 1173 -21.58 46.64 -21.24
N ALA A 1174 -22.57 46.28 -20.41
CA ALA A 1174 -23.05 47.16 -19.35
C ALA A 1174 -21.98 47.50 -18.30
N VAL A 1175 -21.14 46.53 -17.92
CA VAL A 1175 -20.01 46.78 -17.00
C VAL A 1175 -18.92 47.63 -17.67
N LEU A 1176 -18.63 47.39 -18.95
CA LEU A 1176 -17.64 48.21 -19.69
C LEU A 1176 -18.15 49.65 -19.88
N ALA A 1177 -19.44 49.83 -20.14
CA ALA A 1177 -20.08 51.13 -20.21
C ALA A 1177 -20.01 51.88 -18.87
N TRP A 1178 -20.19 51.17 -17.75
CA TRP A 1178 -19.95 51.73 -16.42
C TRP A 1178 -18.50 52.19 -16.22
N ALA A 1179 -17.52 51.38 -16.63
CA ALA A 1179 -16.10 51.73 -16.52
C ALA A 1179 -15.73 52.95 -17.37
N GLU A 1180 -16.27 53.02 -18.58
CA GLU A 1180 -16.09 54.15 -19.48
C GLU A 1180 -16.70 55.43 -18.90
N ALA A 1181 -17.95 55.39 -18.43
CA ALA A 1181 -18.60 56.53 -17.78
C ALA A 1181 -17.83 56.98 -16.53
N TRP A 1182 -17.38 56.02 -15.71
CA TRP A 1182 -16.62 56.27 -14.49
C TRP A 1182 -15.30 57.02 -14.76
N ALA A 1183 -14.56 56.57 -15.78
CA ALA A 1183 -13.30 57.18 -16.16
C ALA A 1183 -13.49 58.51 -16.90
N ALA A 1184 -14.43 58.59 -17.85
CA ALA A 1184 -14.67 59.79 -18.65
C ALA A 1184 -15.12 61.00 -17.80
N LEU A 1185 -15.88 60.74 -16.73
CA LEU A 1185 -16.35 61.78 -15.81
C LEU A 1185 -15.48 61.94 -14.55
N ASN A 1186 -14.38 61.19 -14.45
CA ASN A 1186 -13.47 61.21 -13.30
C ASN A 1186 -14.21 61.08 -11.95
N LEU A 1187 -15.04 60.05 -11.81
CA LEU A 1187 -15.92 59.89 -10.64
C LEU A 1187 -15.21 59.41 -9.38
N ALA A 1188 -13.99 58.86 -9.48
CA ALA A 1188 -13.28 58.28 -8.33
C ALA A 1188 -13.08 59.26 -7.15
N PRO A 1189 -12.61 60.51 -7.33
CA PRO A 1189 -12.47 61.46 -6.22
C PRO A 1189 -13.80 61.86 -5.57
N VAL A 1190 -14.89 61.89 -6.36
CA VAL A 1190 -16.24 62.21 -5.87
C VAL A 1190 -16.70 61.12 -4.92
N PHE A 1191 -16.64 59.86 -5.35
CA PHE A 1191 -17.04 58.74 -4.51
C PHE A 1191 -16.11 58.51 -3.33
N ALA A 1192 -14.81 58.77 -3.44
CA ALA A 1192 -13.90 58.75 -2.29
C ALA A 1192 -14.34 59.74 -1.19
N THR A 1193 -14.83 60.92 -1.58
CA THR A 1193 -15.36 61.91 -0.63
C THR A 1193 -16.66 61.44 0.01
N LEU A 1194 -17.55 60.79 -0.77
CA LEU A 1194 -18.80 60.22 -0.24
C LEU A 1194 -18.52 59.09 0.75
N ASP A 1195 -17.61 58.19 0.41
CA ASP A 1195 -17.22 57.05 1.25
C ASP A 1195 -16.65 57.52 2.60
N ALA A 1196 -15.79 58.54 2.58
CA ALA A 1196 -15.21 59.12 3.79
C ALA A 1196 -16.25 59.71 4.76
N HIS A 1197 -17.41 60.14 4.26
CA HIS A 1197 -18.50 60.73 5.05
C HIS A 1197 -19.67 59.78 5.32
N ALA A 1198 -19.63 58.53 4.83
CA ALA A 1198 -20.77 57.61 4.81
C ALA A 1198 -21.29 57.20 6.21
N LEU A 1199 -20.47 57.30 7.25
CA LEU A 1199 -20.85 57.01 8.64
C LEU A 1199 -20.96 58.28 9.52
N SER A 1200 -20.59 59.45 8.99
CA SER A 1200 -20.66 60.72 9.73
C SER A 1200 -21.94 61.51 9.44
N LEU A 1201 -22.59 61.24 8.32
CA LEU A 1201 -23.86 61.88 7.97
C LEU A 1201 -25.02 61.20 8.73
N PRO A 1202 -26.12 61.92 9.03
CA PRO A 1202 -27.33 61.27 9.53
C PRO A 1202 -27.82 60.20 8.56
N ARG A 1203 -28.30 59.06 9.09
CA ARG A 1203 -28.72 57.89 8.30
C ARG A 1203 -29.69 58.23 7.17
N ALA A 1204 -30.71 59.04 7.43
CA ALA A 1204 -31.69 59.45 6.42
C ALA A 1204 -31.07 60.26 5.26
N VAL A 1205 -30.04 61.07 5.56
CA VAL A 1205 -29.29 61.81 4.54
C VAL A 1205 -28.47 60.85 3.70
N SER A 1206 -27.77 59.91 4.33
CA SER A 1206 -27.01 58.87 3.62
C SER A 1206 -27.89 58.07 2.66
N GLN A 1207 -29.08 57.64 3.09
CA GLN A 1207 -30.03 56.92 2.23
C GLN A 1207 -30.47 57.75 1.01
N THR A 1208 -30.68 59.06 1.20
CA THR A 1208 -31.03 59.97 0.10
C THR A 1208 -29.88 60.12 -0.90
N VAL A 1209 -28.65 60.26 -0.39
CA VAL A 1209 -27.42 60.32 -1.20
C VAL A 1209 -27.25 59.03 -2.00
N ASP A 1210 -27.47 57.86 -1.38
CA ASP A 1210 -27.38 56.56 -2.05
C ASP A 1210 -28.40 56.43 -3.17
N GLN A 1211 -29.64 56.88 -2.97
CA GLN A 1211 -30.67 56.86 -4.01
C GLN A 1211 -30.31 57.78 -5.19
N GLN A 1212 -29.83 59.00 -4.92
CA GLN A 1212 -29.45 59.96 -5.95
C GLN A 1212 -28.22 59.50 -6.75
N THR A 1213 -27.20 58.99 -6.06
CA THR A 1213 -25.98 58.47 -6.71
C THR A 1213 -26.29 57.23 -7.55
N ARG A 1214 -27.18 56.34 -7.09
CA ARG A 1214 -27.64 55.19 -7.87
C ARG A 1214 -28.41 55.60 -9.12
N ALA A 1215 -29.28 56.61 -9.02
CA ALA A 1215 -30.00 57.16 -10.17
C ALA A 1215 -29.06 57.82 -11.19
N LEU A 1216 -28.07 58.58 -10.70
CA LEU A 1216 -27.02 59.18 -11.53
C LEU A 1216 -26.25 58.09 -12.29
N LEU A 1217 -25.73 57.08 -11.58
CA LEU A 1217 -24.97 55.98 -12.21
C LEU A 1217 -25.82 55.24 -13.25
N LYS A 1218 -27.09 54.98 -12.96
CA LYS A 1218 -28.01 54.35 -13.92
C LYS A 1218 -28.11 55.18 -15.21
N ALA A 1219 -28.36 56.49 -15.09
CA ALA A 1219 -28.48 57.39 -16.24
C ALA A 1219 -27.18 57.49 -17.05
N LEU A 1220 -26.02 57.44 -16.38
CA LEU A 1220 -24.71 57.48 -17.03
C LEU A 1220 -24.46 56.21 -17.86
N VAL A 1221 -24.70 55.03 -17.28
CA VAL A 1221 -24.52 53.75 -17.99
C VAL A 1221 -25.52 53.63 -19.15
N ASP A 1222 -26.79 54.00 -18.91
CA ASP A 1222 -27.84 54.06 -19.92
C ASP A 1222 -27.46 54.97 -21.11
N GLY A 1223 -26.87 56.14 -20.82
CA GLY A 1223 -26.38 57.07 -21.84
C GLY A 1223 -25.24 56.49 -22.67
N VAL A 1224 -24.26 55.82 -22.06
CA VAL A 1224 -23.15 55.18 -22.80
C VAL A 1224 -23.68 54.04 -23.68
N LEU A 1225 -24.56 53.19 -23.14
CA LEU A 1225 -25.18 52.08 -23.89
C LEU A 1225 -26.09 52.56 -25.03
N SER A 1226 -26.66 53.76 -24.94
CA SER A 1226 -27.49 54.33 -26.01
C SER A 1226 -26.69 54.88 -27.19
N VAL A 1227 -25.39 55.15 -26.99
CA VAL A 1227 -24.51 55.77 -28.00
C VAL A 1227 -23.61 54.74 -28.68
N GLY A 1228 -23.22 53.68 -27.96
CA GLY A 1228 -22.49 52.53 -28.50
C GLY A 1228 -23.41 51.55 -29.21
#